data_AF-A0A087H4F2-F1
#
_entry.id   AF-A0A087H4F2-F1
#
_cell.length_a   1.000
_cell.length_b   1.000
_cell.length_c   1.000
_cell.angle_alpha   90.00
_cell.angle_beta   90.00
_cell.angle_gamma   90.00
#
_symmetry.space_group_name_H-M   'P 1'
#
loop_
_entity.id
_entity.type
_entity.pdbx_description
1 polymer ?
#
loop_
_entity_poly.entity_id
_entity_poly.type
_entity_poly.pdbx_seq_one_letter_code
_entity_poly.pdbx_strand_id
1 'polypeptide(L)'
;MSPYLFGFSTLSLLDSFSRENEGLSSYEQLTTPFCSEVSNGTICCDRTGLRSDICVMKGDIRTNAASSSLFLFTSTKNNNTIVQKIKPYTRKWETSVMNTVQELNLITKDSNKSSDSVCDVYHDVPAVFFSTGGYTGNVYHEFNDGLIPLFITSQRFNKKVVFVIVEYHDWWEMKYGTIVSQLSDYPLVDFGGDSRTHCFKEAIVGLRIHDELTVNSTLMVNGNQTIVDFRNVLDRAYSPRIQSLVQEEANETTTVDFKKPKLVILSRNGSRAILNEDLLVKLAEETGFNVEVLRPNKRTEMAKIYRSMNTSDVMVGVHGAAMTHFLFLKPKTVFIQIVPLGTDWAAETYYGEPAKKLGLKYVGYKITPQESSLYDQYGKDDPIIRDPDSLNDKGWEYTKKIYLQGQNVKLDLRRFRETLARSYDFSIRKRTREEVPHSTFVLFVVFFGLRLGIDRGRVRATLKLRRTRRDLSKKKVKPLCDFCRFSRYGKIVLHQRDNQPLESQLDTLRILTRRLTCKDLHGLSFSELLSLESRLQGVLLIVKNQKKKIDLEEEERKQKQEAEDGGTRRWLLAPCSSSTTSYGERQDDEAQVPLLSKTQREFERRNAESEETEFQRLWLLNERMNGRELDRMTSFDLSLLHLQILRALLALTDHKSAPRMEQIARQPKESSCHSKKESISWSAELEEDDPPPLPVRLLFASTKFRKLVITRRRSTRAE
;
A
#
# COMPACT_ATOMS: atom_id res chain seq x y z
N MET A 1 22.64 38.67 9.83
CA MET A 1 21.32 39.23 9.46
C MET A 1 20.97 38.73 8.06
N SER A 2 19.68 38.62 7.73
CA SER A 2 19.15 38.03 6.48
C SER A 2 19.24 38.99 5.28
N PRO A 3 18.79 38.62 4.05
CA PRO A 3 18.54 37.30 3.44
C PRO A 3 19.24 37.16 2.06
N TYR A 4 18.92 36.12 1.27
CA TYR A 4 18.43 36.17 -0.14
C TYR A 4 18.24 34.72 -0.66
N LEU A 5 16.99 34.26 -0.75
CA LEU A 5 16.16 34.13 -1.98
C LEU A 5 16.45 32.88 -2.84
N PHE A 6 15.51 31.93 -2.81
CA PHE A 6 15.36 30.85 -3.78
C PHE A 6 14.30 31.22 -4.82
N GLY A 7 14.61 31.12 -6.11
CA GLY A 7 13.62 31.14 -7.18
C GLY A 7 13.11 29.72 -7.49
N PHE A 8 11.80 29.54 -7.61
CA PHE A 8 11.17 28.30 -8.08
C PHE A 8 10.47 28.53 -9.41
N SER A 9 10.96 27.91 -10.48
CA SER A 9 10.31 27.92 -11.80
C SER A 9 9.47 26.64 -11.98
N THR A 10 8.14 26.76 -12.01
CA THR A 10 7.23 25.61 -12.08
C THR A 10 6.16 25.77 -13.17
N LEU A 11 6.58 25.80 -14.44
CA LEU A 11 5.68 25.81 -15.61
C LEU A 11 6.17 24.88 -16.72
N SER A 12 5.57 23.69 -16.84
CA SER A 12 5.38 22.92 -18.10
C SER A 12 4.88 21.49 -17.84
N LEU A 13 3.60 21.30 -17.49
CA LEU A 13 2.95 19.97 -17.54
C LEU A 13 1.41 20.01 -17.62
N LEU A 14 0.85 20.91 -18.44
CA LEU A 14 -0.60 21.00 -18.71
C LEU A 14 -0.93 21.26 -20.20
N ASP A 15 -0.36 20.46 -21.10
CA ASP A 15 -0.91 20.30 -22.45
C ASP A 15 -0.67 18.90 -23.03
N SER A 16 -1.63 17.98 -22.84
CA SER A 16 -1.83 16.72 -23.60
C SER A 16 -3.03 15.93 -23.04
N PHE A 17 -4.22 16.54 -22.98
CA PHE A 17 -5.47 15.79 -22.73
C PHE A 17 -6.73 16.48 -23.32
N SER A 18 -6.66 16.83 -24.60
CA SER A 18 -7.81 17.29 -25.40
C SER A 18 -7.73 16.81 -26.84
N ARG A 19 -7.97 15.51 -27.09
CA ARG A 19 -8.62 15.11 -28.34
C ARG A 19 -9.33 13.75 -28.28
N GLU A 20 -10.62 13.80 -28.66
CA GLU A 20 -11.43 12.79 -29.34
C GLU A 20 -11.36 11.32 -28.87
N ASN A 21 -12.45 10.87 -28.24
CA ASN A 21 -12.77 9.45 -28.03
C ASN A 21 -14.21 9.18 -28.51
N GLU A 22 -14.36 8.78 -29.76
CA GLU A 22 -15.59 8.15 -30.29
C GLU A 22 -15.21 6.85 -31.02
N GLY A 23 -15.90 5.75 -30.73
CA GLY A 23 -15.58 4.44 -31.31
C GLY A 23 -15.92 3.25 -30.41
N LEU A 24 -17.15 3.16 -29.90
CA LEU A 24 -17.58 2.01 -29.09
C LEU A 24 -17.70 0.75 -29.95
N SER A 25 -16.84 -0.24 -29.70
CA SER A 25 -17.10 -1.63 -30.08
C SER A 25 -16.43 -2.61 -29.10
N SER A 26 -17.03 -3.80 -28.96
CA SER A 26 -16.66 -4.80 -27.96
C SER A 26 -15.60 -5.77 -28.44
N TYR A 27 -14.54 -5.97 -27.64
CA TYR A 27 -13.96 -7.29 -27.36
C TYR A 27 -13.14 -7.24 -26.06
N GLU A 28 -13.14 -8.32 -25.29
CA GLU A 28 -12.23 -8.47 -24.15
C GLU A 28 -10.82 -8.80 -24.66
N GLN A 29 -9.90 -7.82 -24.63
CA GLN A 29 -8.47 -8.09 -24.76
C GLN A 29 -7.84 -8.17 -23.38
N LEU A 30 -7.04 -9.22 -23.14
CA LEU A 30 -6.08 -9.22 -22.04
C LEU A 30 -5.12 -8.06 -22.29
N THR A 31 -5.06 -7.09 -21.37
CA THR A 31 -4.13 -5.97 -21.49
C THR A 31 -2.70 -6.46 -21.36
N THR A 32 -2.05 -6.66 -22.51
CA THR A 32 -0.60 -6.83 -22.58
C THR A 32 0.07 -5.63 -21.91
N PRO A 33 1.05 -5.83 -21.01
CA PRO A 33 1.68 -4.71 -20.32
C PRO A 33 2.30 -3.71 -21.29
N PHE A 34 2.21 -2.42 -20.98
CA PHE A 34 2.89 -1.38 -21.76
C PHE A 34 4.40 -1.68 -21.85
N CYS A 35 5.01 -1.35 -22.99
CA CYS A 35 6.38 -1.75 -23.35
C CYS A 35 6.65 -3.28 -23.39
N SER A 36 5.66 -4.14 -23.68
CA SER A 36 5.93 -5.58 -23.93
C SER A 36 6.64 -5.82 -25.27
N GLU A 37 6.21 -5.12 -26.32
CA GLU A 37 6.68 -5.29 -27.71
C GLU A 37 7.77 -4.27 -28.11
N VAL A 38 8.65 -3.91 -27.17
CA VAL A 38 9.82 -3.05 -27.47
C VAL A 38 10.67 -3.69 -28.57
N SER A 39 10.98 -2.92 -29.60
CA SER A 39 11.84 -3.31 -30.72
C SER A 39 13.32 -3.04 -30.42
N ASN A 40 14.21 -3.79 -31.09
CA ASN A 40 15.64 -3.65 -30.90
C ASN A 40 16.14 -2.25 -31.33
N GLY A 41 17.01 -1.64 -30.53
CA GLY A 41 17.49 -0.27 -30.72
C GLY A 41 16.56 0.82 -30.20
N THR A 42 15.57 0.50 -29.35
CA THR A 42 14.62 1.48 -28.79
C THR A 42 14.52 1.45 -27.26
N ILE A 43 14.03 2.58 -26.72
CA ILE A 43 13.67 2.78 -25.31
C ILE A 43 12.18 3.09 -25.25
N CYS A 44 11.44 2.38 -24.41
CA CYS A 44 10.03 2.63 -24.12
C CYS A 44 9.87 2.86 -22.62
N CYS A 45 9.10 3.88 -22.22
CA CYS A 45 8.83 4.16 -20.81
C CYS A 45 7.33 4.24 -20.56
N ASP A 46 6.82 3.34 -19.71
CA ASP A 46 5.50 3.47 -19.11
C ASP A 46 5.57 4.48 -17.97
N ARG A 47 4.81 5.57 -18.10
CA ARG A 47 4.58 6.55 -17.03
C ARG A 47 3.09 6.69 -16.69
N THR A 48 2.25 5.77 -17.15
CA THR A 48 0.80 5.75 -16.87
C THR A 48 0.49 5.28 -15.45
N GLY A 49 1.33 4.43 -14.88
CA GLY A 49 1.20 3.93 -13.51
C GLY A 49 1.25 5.06 -12.47
N LEU A 50 0.28 5.09 -11.55
CA LEU A 50 0.26 6.02 -10.42
C LEU A 50 1.44 5.80 -9.46
N ARG A 51 1.85 4.53 -9.28
CA ARG A 51 2.79 4.13 -8.23
C ARG A 51 4.27 4.11 -8.64
N SER A 52 4.56 3.88 -9.91
CA SER A 52 5.92 3.67 -10.44
C SER A 52 5.99 4.09 -11.91
N ASP A 53 7.13 4.64 -12.32
CA ASP A 53 7.54 4.64 -13.72
C ASP A 53 8.36 3.37 -14.00
N ILE A 54 8.29 2.87 -15.23
CA ILE A 54 9.13 1.76 -15.69
C ILE A 54 9.55 1.94 -17.14
N CYS A 55 10.85 1.87 -17.40
CA CYS A 55 11.41 1.90 -18.75
C CYS A 55 11.94 0.51 -19.14
N VAL A 56 11.84 0.18 -20.43
CA VAL A 56 12.41 -1.02 -21.05
C VAL A 56 13.26 -0.59 -22.24
N MET A 57 14.50 -1.06 -22.24
CA MET A 57 15.51 -0.84 -23.28
C MET A 57 15.84 -2.19 -23.91
N LYS A 58 16.02 -2.25 -25.24
CA LYS A 58 16.53 -3.46 -25.92
C LYS A 58 17.57 -3.11 -26.98
N GLY A 59 18.65 -3.89 -27.04
CA GLY A 59 19.77 -3.70 -27.95
C GLY A 59 21.11 -3.72 -27.21
N ASP A 60 22.12 -3.06 -27.75
CA ASP A 60 23.44 -2.92 -27.12
C ASP A 60 23.37 -1.88 -25.99
N ILE A 61 23.11 -2.34 -24.76
CA ILE A 61 22.91 -1.51 -23.57
C ILE A 61 24.16 -1.61 -22.71
N ARG A 62 24.84 -0.48 -22.45
CA ARG A 62 26.08 -0.42 -21.65
C ARG A 62 25.91 0.51 -20.45
N THR A 63 26.29 0.07 -19.25
CA THR A 63 26.22 0.90 -18.03
C THR A 63 27.36 1.91 -17.95
N ASN A 64 27.14 2.99 -17.19
CA ASN A 64 28.20 3.84 -16.68
C ASN A 64 27.81 4.38 -15.30
N ALA A 65 28.41 3.83 -14.25
CA ALA A 65 28.18 4.18 -12.85
C ALA A 65 28.44 5.68 -12.59
N ALA A 66 29.62 6.17 -12.99
CA ALA A 66 30.11 7.52 -12.71
C ALA A 66 29.20 8.65 -13.25
N SER A 67 28.47 8.40 -14.34
CA SER A 67 27.49 9.34 -14.91
C SER A 67 26.03 8.96 -14.64
N SER A 68 25.79 7.95 -13.78
CA SER A 68 24.46 7.38 -13.49
C SER A 68 23.64 7.14 -14.77
N SER A 69 24.26 6.51 -15.76
CA SER A 69 23.72 6.42 -17.12
C SER A 69 23.68 5.00 -17.66
N LEU A 70 22.67 4.71 -18.48
CA LEU A 70 22.59 3.53 -19.33
C LEU A 70 22.58 4.01 -20.79
N PHE A 71 23.58 3.60 -21.57
CA PHE A 71 23.69 3.95 -22.99
C PHE A 71 23.10 2.84 -23.85
N LEU A 72 22.14 3.17 -24.72
CA LEU A 72 21.66 2.27 -25.77
C LEU A 72 22.30 2.66 -27.11
N PHE A 73 23.17 1.81 -27.65
CA PHE A 73 23.76 2.03 -28.97
C PHE A 73 22.82 1.53 -30.07
N THR A 74 22.61 2.36 -31.08
CA THR A 74 21.76 2.06 -32.24
C THR A 74 22.42 2.54 -33.54
N SER A 75 22.08 1.87 -34.65
CA SER A 75 22.57 2.23 -36.00
C SER A 75 21.55 3.04 -36.81
N THR A 76 20.41 3.43 -36.22
CA THR A 76 19.43 4.31 -36.89
C THR A 76 19.97 5.74 -37.00
N LYS A 77 19.92 6.33 -38.20
CA LYS A 77 20.49 7.65 -38.54
C LYS A 77 19.74 8.87 -37.96
N ASN A 78 19.09 8.73 -36.80
CA ASN A 78 18.46 9.84 -36.11
C ASN A 78 19.51 10.60 -35.29
N ASN A 79 19.90 11.79 -35.74
CA ASN A 79 20.90 12.64 -35.07
C ASN A 79 20.48 13.15 -33.68
N ASN A 80 19.25 12.87 -33.22
CA ASN A 80 18.74 13.34 -31.94
C ASN A 80 19.08 12.33 -30.83
N THR A 81 20.03 12.69 -29.97
CA THR A 81 20.30 11.99 -28.70
C THR A 81 19.06 12.04 -27.81
N ILE A 82 18.31 10.94 -27.73
CA ILE A 82 17.18 10.82 -26.80
C ILE A 82 17.73 10.60 -25.39
N VAL A 83 17.30 11.44 -24.44
CA VAL A 83 17.59 11.30 -23.01
C VAL A 83 16.27 11.12 -22.26
N GLN A 84 16.12 10.00 -21.57
CA GLN A 84 15.02 9.75 -20.63
C GLN A 84 15.56 9.73 -19.20
N LYS A 85 14.82 10.31 -18.25
CA LYS A 85 15.15 10.33 -16.83
C LYS A 85 14.18 9.46 -16.04
N ILE A 86 14.70 8.65 -15.12
CA ILE A 86 13.89 7.76 -14.28
C ILE A 86 14.52 7.58 -12.90
N LYS A 87 13.68 7.56 -11.86
CA LYS A 87 14.03 7.22 -10.49
C LYS A 87 13.40 5.85 -10.16
N PRO A 88 14.17 4.75 -10.10
CA PRO A 88 13.61 3.41 -10.17
C PRO A 88 13.15 2.90 -8.79
N TYR A 89 12.13 3.56 -8.23
CA TYR A 89 11.53 3.28 -6.92
C TYR A 89 10.01 3.49 -6.95
N THR A 90 9.24 2.67 -6.23
CA THR A 90 7.78 2.54 -6.42
C THR A 90 6.94 3.45 -5.52
N ARG A 91 7.39 4.69 -5.30
CA ARG A 91 6.69 5.72 -4.51
C ARG A 91 6.47 7.01 -5.31
N LYS A 92 6.20 6.89 -6.61
CA LYS A 92 6.11 8.00 -7.60
C LYS A 92 5.28 9.21 -7.15
N TRP A 93 4.22 8.99 -6.37
CA TRP A 93 3.32 10.04 -5.88
C TRP A 93 3.85 10.80 -4.64
N GLU A 94 4.91 10.30 -4.00
CA GLU A 94 5.48 10.86 -2.77
C GLU A 94 6.75 11.65 -3.10
N THR A 95 6.58 12.86 -3.65
CA THR A 95 7.69 13.72 -4.14
C THR A 95 8.81 13.92 -3.13
N SER A 96 8.50 14.00 -1.84
CA SER A 96 9.50 14.11 -0.76
C SER A 96 10.46 12.91 -0.69
N VAL A 97 9.96 11.71 -0.96
CA VAL A 97 10.73 10.45 -0.98
C VAL A 97 11.42 10.29 -2.34
N MET A 98 10.69 10.55 -3.43
CA MET A 98 11.28 10.50 -4.77
C MET A 98 12.39 11.54 -4.97
N ASN A 99 12.42 12.62 -4.18
CA ASN A 99 13.53 13.57 -4.19
C ASN A 99 14.84 12.99 -3.63
N THR A 100 14.80 12.01 -2.71
CA THR A 100 16.02 11.38 -2.16
C THR A 100 16.54 10.21 -3.01
N VAL A 101 15.68 9.58 -3.81
CA VAL A 101 16.05 8.49 -4.73
C VAL A 101 16.94 8.99 -5.86
N GLN A 102 17.99 8.24 -6.20
CA GLN A 102 18.92 8.54 -7.28
C GLN A 102 18.25 8.43 -8.67
N GLU A 103 18.63 9.35 -9.57
CA GLU A 103 18.11 9.40 -10.94
C GLU A 103 19.07 8.74 -11.94
N LEU A 104 18.54 7.88 -12.80
CA LEU A 104 19.24 7.30 -13.93
C LEU A 104 18.89 8.04 -15.22
N ASN A 105 19.90 8.23 -16.07
CA ASN A 105 19.75 8.79 -17.42
C ASN A 105 19.84 7.65 -18.45
N LEU A 106 18.78 7.42 -19.22
CA LEU A 106 18.75 6.43 -20.30
C LEU A 106 18.98 7.17 -21.61
N ILE A 107 20.08 6.89 -22.30
CA ILE A 107 20.62 7.75 -23.35
C ILE A 107 20.87 6.94 -24.63
N THR A 108 20.22 7.30 -25.74
CA THR A 108 20.47 6.69 -27.05
C THR A 108 21.73 7.29 -27.70
N LYS A 109 22.64 6.43 -28.20
CA LYS A 109 23.88 6.81 -28.89
C LYS A 109 23.98 6.16 -30.28
N ASP A 110 24.64 6.85 -31.20
CA ASP A 110 24.96 6.36 -32.55
C ASP A 110 26.14 5.37 -32.49
N SER A 111 25.93 4.13 -32.94
CA SER A 111 26.96 3.08 -32.98
C SER A 111 28.17 3.43 -33.85
N ASN A 112 28.01 4.33 -34.83
CA ASN A 112 29.10 4.74 -35.73
C ASN A 112 30.03 5.80 -35.10
N LYS A 113 29.71 6.30 -33.90
CA LYS A 113 30.46 7.35 -33.18
C LYS A 113 31.15 6.83 -31.92
N SER A 114 31.12 5.53 -31.64
CA SER A 114 31.74 4.94 -30.45
C SER A 114 33.17 4.46 -30.70
N SER A 115 34.15 5.32 -30.45
CA SER A 115 35.45 4.86 -29.93
C SER A 115 35.34 4.58 -28.43
N ASP A 116 36.05 3.56 -27.96
CA ASP A 116 36.50 3.38 -26.57
C ASP A 116 35.46 3.37 -25.44
N SER A 117 34.56 2.37 -25.47
CA SER A 117 34.16 1.66 -24.25
C SER A 117 33.78 0.21 -24.57
N VAL A 118 34.77 -0.68 -24.54
CA VAL A 118 34.54 -2.14 -24.57
C VAL A 118 33.80 -2.53 -23.28
N CYS A 119 32.97 -3.57 -23.32
CA CYS A 119 32.31 -4.08 -22.13
C CYS A 119 33.29 -4.86 -21.26
N ASP A 120 33.43 -4.47 -19.99
CA ASP A 120 34.20 -5.21 -19.00
C ASP A 120 33.47 -6.50 -18.55
N VAL A 121 32.13 -6.49 -18.60
CA VAL A 121 31.27 -7.64 -18.28
C VAL A 121 30.13 -7.76 -19.29
N TYR A 122 29.99 -8.93 -19.92
CA TYR A 122 28.89 -9.24 -20.83
C TYR A 122 27.84 -10.12 -20.15
N HIS A 123 26.55 -9.80 -20.33
CA HIS A 123 25.43 -10.56 -19.80
C HIS A 123 24.45 -10.95 -20.91
N ASP A 124 24.25 -12.26 -21.10
CA ASP A 124 23.28 -12.81 -22.06
C ASP A 124 21.82 -12.80 -21.57
N VAL A 125 21.59 -12.39 -20.32
CA VAL A 125 20.27 -12.28 -19.68
C VAL A 125 19.85 -10.82 -19.49
N PRO A 126 18.54 -10.53 -19.39
CA PRO A 126 18.06 -9.19 -19.07
C PRO A 126 18.53 -8.69 -17.70
N ALA A 127 18.60 -7.37 -17.54
CA ALA A 127 18.79 -6.72 -16.25
C ALA A 127 17.48 -6.10 -15.71
N VAL A 128 17.33 -6.06 -14.38
CA VAL A 128 16.33 -5.24 -13.69
C VAL A 128 17.05 -4.28 -12.75
N PHE A 129 16.93 -2.98 -13.01
CA PHE A 129 17.52 -1.88 -12.24
C PHE A 129 16.51 -1.31 -11.24
N PHE A 130 16.87 -1.26 -9.95
CA PHE A 130 16.04 -0.69 -8.89
C PHE A 130 16.87 0.03 -7.81
N SER A 131 16.24 0.92 -7.06
CA SER A 131 16.87 1.61 -5.92
C SER A 131 16.47 0.96 -4.59
N THR A 132 17.43 0.85 -3.67
CA THR A 132 17.23 0.56 -2.24
C THR A 132 17.46 1.81 -1.36
N GLY A 133 17.18 3.00 -1.92
CA GLY A 133 17.05 4.25 -1.20
C GLY A 133 15.64 4.46 -0.62
N GLY A 134 15.14 5.70 -0.66
CA GLY A 134 13.74 6.01 -0.30
C GLY A 134 13.39 5.67 1.16
N TYR A 135 12.49 4.70 1.37
CA TYR A 135 12.05 4.23 2.70
C TYR A 135 12.71 2.92 3.17
N THR A 136 13.79 2.49 2.51
CA THR A 136 14.53 1.27 2.85
C THR A 136 15.03 1.28 4.31
N GLY A 137 15.09 0.10 4.93
CA GLY A 137 15.31 -0.09 6.37
C GLY A 137 14.02 -0.18 7.19
N ASN A 138 12.86 0.08 6.59
CA ASN A 138 11.53 -0.12 7.18
C ASN A 138 10.84 -1.34 6.53
N VAL A 139 10.69 -2.44 7.29
CA VAL A 139 10.19 -3.75 6.82
C VAL A 139 8.91 -3.69 5.98
N TYR A 140 8.03 -2.70 6.17
CA TYR A 140 6.87 -2.52 5.29
C TYR A 140 7.30 -2.23 3.84
N HIS A 141 8.15 -1.22 3.65
CA HIS A 141 8.63 -0.77 2.34
C HIS A 141 9.59 -1.76 1.70
N GLU A 142 10.37 -2.49 2.52
CA GLU A 142 11.25 -3.57 2.04
C GLU A 142 10.46 -4.63 1.25
N PHE A 143 9.27 -5.00 1.74
CA PHE A 143 8.38 -5.93 1.03
C PHE A 143 7.50 -5.23 -0.01
N ASN A 144 6.92 -4.08 0.34
CA ASN A 144 5.92 -3.39 -0.47
C ASN A 144 6.51 -2.68 -1.70
N ASP A 145 7.63 -1.98 -1.50
CA ASP A 145 8.26 -1.13 -2.50
C ASP A 145 9.44 -1.85 -3.19
N GLY A 146 10.07 -2.80 -2.49
CA GLY A 146 11.19 -3.61 -2.98
C GLY A 146 10.80 -5.03 -3.44
N LEU A 147 10.70 -5.98 -2.50
CA LEU A 147 10.73 -7.43 -2.79
C LEU A 147 9.50 -7.95 -3.57
N ILE A 148 8.28 -7.47 -3.29
CA ILE A 148 7.09 -7.87 -4.03
C ILE A 148 7.10 -7.27 -5.45
N PRO A 149 7.40 -5.97 -5.66
CA PRO A 149 7.63 -5.43 -7.00
C PRO A 149 8.78 -6.09 -7.76
N LEU A 150 9.84 -6.51 -7.08
CA LEU A 150 10.94 -7.26 -7.68
C LEU A 150 10.46 -8.62 -8.20
N PHE A 151 9.68 -9.37 -7.41
CA PHE A 151 9.02 -10.61 -7.85
C PHE A 151 8.10 -10.36 -9.05
N ILE A 152 7.18 -9.39 -8.98
CA ILE A 152 6.24 -9.05 -10.07
C ILE A 152 7.00 -8.76 -11.37
N THR A 153 8.11 -8.02 -11.30
CA THR A 153 8.91 -7.60 -12.46
C THR A 153 9.74 -8.75 -13.02
N SER A 154 10.33 -9.58 -12.16
CA SER A 154 11.32 -10.60 -12.54
C SER A 154 10.75 -11.98 -12.86
N GLN A 155 9.57 -12.34 -12.33
CA GLN A 155 9.04 -13.72 -12.37
C GLN A 155 8.92 -14.30 -13.79
N ARG A 156 8.70 -13.44 -14.81
CA ARG A 156 8.66 -13.84 -16.23
C ARG A 156 9.97 -14.42 -16.78
N PHE A 157 11.10 -14.15 -16.13
CA PHE A 157 12.43 -14.58 -16.58
C PHE A 157 12.90 -15.89 -15.94
N ASN A 158 12.12 -16.48 -15.02
CA ASN A 158 12.43 -17.75 -14.35
C ASN A 158 13.89 -17.81 -13.84
N LYS A 159 14.26 -16.83 -13.00
CA LYS A 159 15.61 -16.61 -12.44
C LYS A 159 16.72 -16.19 -13.43
N LYS A 160 16.47 -16.17 -14.75
CA LYS A 160 17.42 -15.71 -15.77
C LYS A 160 17.37 -14.20 -15.97
N VAL A 161 17.78 -13.47 -14.94
CA VAL A 161 17.80 -12.00 -14.88
C VAL A 161 18.88 -11.54 -13.91
N VAL A 162 19.62 -10.47 -14.23
CA VAL A 162 20.59 -9.82 -13.33
C VAL A 162 19.89 -8.69 -12.56
N PHE A 163 20.16 -8.59 -11.26
CA PHE A 163 19.65 -7.51 -10.42
C PHE A 163 20.73 -6.45 -10.20
N VAL A 164 20.43 -5.23 -10.63
CA VAL A 164 21.34 -4.09 -10.57
C VAL A 164 20.75 -3.05 -9.62
N ILE A 165 21.44 -2.79 -8.51
CA ILE A 165 20.94 -1.95 -7.43
C ILE A 165 21.63 -0.59 -7.49
N VAL A 166 20.85 0.47 -7.66
CA VAL A 166 21.35 1.84 -7.84
C VAL A 166 21.95 2.42 -6.56
N GLU A 167 21.33 2.15 -5.42
CA GLU A 167 21.71 2.66 -4.10
C GLU A 167 22.02 1.46 -3.17
N TYR A 168 23.07 0.71 -3.50
CA TYR A 168 23.40 -0.58 -2.88
C TYR A 168 23.78 -0.48 -1.39
N HIS A 169 23.43 -1.50 -0.61
CA HIS A 169 23.64 -1.57 0.83
C HIS A 169 23.97 -3.01 1.29
N ASP A 170 25.18 -3.25 1.82
CA ASP A 170 25.60 -4.57 2.32
C ASP A 170 24.62 -5.16 3.35
N TRP A 171 24.09 -4.32 4.24
CA TRP A 171 23.16 -4.74 5.28
C TRP A 171 21.80 -5.19 4.72
N TRP A 172 21.44 -4.73 3.52
CA TRP A 172 20.23 -5.12 2.82
C TRP A 172 20.42 -6.49 2.16
N GLU A 173 21.54 -6.73 1.48
CA GLU A 173 21.90 -8.05 0.95
C GLU A 173 22.01 -9.08 2.08
N MET A 174 22.75 -8.78 3.16
CA MET A 174 22.88 -9.65 4.33
C MET A 174 21.53 -10.03 4.98
N LYS A 175 20.46 -9.25 4.73
CA LYS A 175 19.13 -9.47 5.32
C LYS A 175 18.12 -10.11 4.37
N TYR A 176 18.16 -9.77 3.09
CA TYR A 176 17.16 -10.19 2.09
C TYR A 176 17.74 -10.96 0.91
N GLY A 177 19.06 -11.06 0.75
CA GLY A 177 19.72 -11.80 -0.32
C GLY A 177 19.27 -13.26 -0.46
N THR A 178 18.88 -13.90 0.64
CA THR A 178 18.27 -15.26 0.62
C THR A 178 16.91 -15.31 -0.08
N ILE A 179 16.14 -14.22 -0.05
CA ILE A 179 14.90 -14.07 -0.85
C ILE A 179 15.28 -13.76 -2.30
N VAL A 180 16.22 -12.85 -2.53
CA VAL A 180 16.58 -12.38 -3.87
C VAL A 180 17.25 -13.49 -4.71
N SER A 181 18.01 -14.40 -4.09
CA SER A 181 18.54 -15.61 -4.73
C SER A 181 17.48 -16.66 -5.11
N GLN A 182 16.22 -16.49 -4.68
CA GLN A 182 15.08 -17.24 -5.22
C GLN A 182 14.42 -16.57 -6.43
N LEU A 183 14.79 -15.33 -6.74
CA LEU A 183 14.30 -14.54 -7.88
C LEU A 183 15.33 -14.41 -9.02
N SER A 184 16.63 -14.65 -8.75
CA SER A 184 17.71 -14.69 -9.74
C SER A 184 18.70 -15.85 -9.48
N ASP A 185 19.37 -16.31 -10.54
CA ASP A 185 20.53 -17.21 -10.51
C ASP A 185 21.88 -16.47 -10.55
N TYR A 186 21.87 -15.14 -10.61
CA TYR A 186 23.02 -14.28 -10.85
C TYR A 186 23.35 -13.46 -9.59
N PRO A 187 24.62 -13.08 -9.37
CA PRO A 187 24.99 -12.18 -8.28
C PRO A 187 24.33 -10.80 -8.44
N LEU A 188 24.19 -10.08 -7.33
CA LEU A 188 23.78 -8.68 -7.34
C LEU A 188 24.91 -7.82 -7.92
N VAL A 189 24.54 -6.73 -8.59
CA VAL A 189 25.47 -5.70 -9.06
C VAL A 189 25.19 -4.41 -8.28
N ASP A 190 26.18 -3.95 -7.52
CA ASP A 190 26.21 -2.59 -6.99
C ASP A 190 26.53 -1.62 -8.14
N PHE A 191 25.55 -0.83 -8.58
CA PHE A 191 25.73 0.12 -9.67
C PHE A 191 26.51 1.38 -9.26
N GLY A 192 26.61 1.68 -7.97
CA GLY A 192 27.37 2.82 -7.46
C GLY A 192 28.84 2.48 -7.20
N GLY A 193 29.10 1.29 -6.65
CA GLY A 193 30.44 0.79 -6.33
C GLY A 193 31.17 0.08 -7.47
N ASP A 194 30.46 -0.55 -8.41
CA ASP A 194 31.09 -1.24 -9.54
C ASP A 194 31.40 -0.27 -10.70
N SER A 195 32.67 0.03 -10.89
CA SER A 195 33.14 0.95 -11.95
C SER A 195 33.13 0.34 -13.35
N ARG A 196 32.82 -0.96 -13.49
CA ARG A 196 32.86 -1.70 -14.75
C ARG A 196 31.70 -1.37 -15.70
N THR A 197 31.99 -1.46 -16.99
CA THR A 197 31.00 -1.37 -18.07
C THR A 197 30.29 -2.73 -18.22
N HIS A 198 29.12 -2.86 -17.61
CA HIS A 198 28.25 -4.03 -17.78
C HIS A 198 27.38 -3.85 -19.03
N CYS A 199 27.32 -4.89 -19.86
CA CYS A 199 26.57 -4.88 -21.10
C CYS A 199 25.46 -5.93 -21.13
N PHE A 200 24.27 -5.51 -21.56
CA PHE A 200 23.04 -6.29 -21.57
C PHE A 200 22.33 -6.18 -22.92
N LYS A 201 21.51 -7.20 -23.26
CA LYS A 201 20.66 -7.21 -24.47
C LYS A 201 19.25 -6.65 -24.24
N GLU A 202 18.78 -6.67 -23.00
CA GLU A 202 17.53 -6.07 -22.52
C GLU A 202 17.74 -5.54 -21.11
N ALA A 203 17.22 -4.34 -20.80
CA ALA A 203 17.26 -3.77 -19.47
C ALA A 203 15.91 -3.16 -19.11
N ILE A 204 15.44 -3.48 -17.92
CA ILE A 204 14.22 -2.97 -17.31
C ILE A 204 14.65 -2.04 -16.17
N VAL A 205 14.16 -0.81 -16.15
CA VAL A 205 14.54 0.21 -15.17
C VAL A 205 13.29 0.67 -14.43
N GLY A 206 13.26 0.48 -13.11
CA GLY A 206 12.06 0.60 -12.29
C GLY A 206 11.33 -0.74 -12.12
N LEU A 207 10.51 -0.84 -11.08
CA LEU A 207 9.76 -2.04 -10.71
C LEU A 207 8.26 -1.85 -10.92
N ARG A 208 7.57 -2.92 -11.30
CA ARG A 208 6.10 -2.98 -11.40
C ARG A 208 5.50 -3.30 -10.02
N ILE A 209 4.63 -2.43 -9.53
CA ILE A 209 3.84 -2.65 -8.31
C ILE A 209 2.34 -2.66 -8.66
N HIS A 210 1.58 -3.56 -8.03
CA HIS A 210 0.13 -3.67 -8.28
C HIS A 210 -0.69 -2.85 -7.26
N ASP A 211 -0.52 -3.16 -5.98
CA ASP A 211 -1.20 -2.52 -4.85
C ASP A 211 -0.41 -2.79 -3.58
N GLU A 212 -0.85 -2.24 -2.44
CA GLU A 212 -0.19 -2.49 -1.16
C GLU A 212 -0.13 -4.00 -0.84
N LEU A 213 1.07 -4.51 -0.55
CA LEU A 213 1.43 -5.90 -0.23
C LEU A 213 0.71 -7.00 -1.04
N THR A 214 0.42 -6.76 -2.33
CA THR A 214 -0.30 -7.74 -3.18
C THR A 214 0.42 -8.09 -4.47
N VAL A 215 0.11 -9.28 -4.99
CA VAL A 215 0.26 -9.63 -6.40
C VAL A 215 -1.14 -9.85 -6.97
N ASN A 216 -1.50 -9.13 -8.04
CA ASN A 216 -2.75 -9.34 -8.75
C ASN A 216 -2.49 -10.22 -9.97
N SER A 217 -3.13 -11.40 -10.04
CA SER A 217 -2.92 -12.35 -11.13
C SER A 217 -3.33 -11.81 -12.50
N THR A 218 -4.34 -10.92 -12.58
CA THR A 218 -4.79 -10.32 -13.85
C THR A 218 -3.81 -9.30 -14.44
N LEU A 219 -2.78 -8.91 -13.69
CA LEU A 219 -1.73 -7.98 -14.11
C LEU A 219 -0.36 -8.68 -14.29
N MET A 220 -0.24 -9.95 -13.87
CA MET A 220 0.92 -10.78 -14.16
C MET A 220 0.94 -11.20 -15.63
N VAL A 221 2.12 -11.17 -16.25
CA VAL A 221 2.32 -11.47 -17.69
C VAL A 221 1.72 -12.83 -18.11
N ASN A 222 1.73 -13.81 -17.22
CA ASN A 222 1.24 -15.17 -17.47
C ASN A 222 -0.12 -15.46 -16.78
N GLY A 223 -0.78 -14.45 -16.22
CA GLY A 223 -2.14 -14.51 -15.67
C GLY A 223 -2.34 -15.35 -14.39
N ASN A 224 -1.31 -16.02 -13.86
CA ASN A 224 -1.48 -17.10 -12.89
C ASN A 224 -0.83 -16.90 -11.50
N GLN A 225 0.16 -16.01 -11.32
CA GLN A 225 0.78 -15.83 -10.01
C GLN A 225 -0.02 -14.91 -9.08
N THR A 226 0.07 -15.20 -7.78
CA THR A 226 -0.65 -14.55 -6.67
C THR A 226 0.30 -14.21 -5.53
N ILE A 227 -0.20 -13.59 -4.45
CA ILE A 227 0.60 -13.35 -3.23
C ILE A 227 1.01 -14.66 -2.53
N VAL A 228 0.30 -15.76 -2.79
CA VAL A 228 0.69 -17.12 -2.33
C VAL A 228 1.94 -17.61 -3.07
N ASP A 229 2.11 -17.25 -4.34
CA ASP A 229 3.31 -17.61 -5.10
C ASP A 229 4.54 -16.82 -4.65
N PHE A 230 4.36 -15.53 -4.30
CA PHE A 230 5.40 -14.77 -3.60
C PHE A 230 5.70 -15.39 -2.22
N ARG A 231 4.70 -15.82 -1.45
CA ARG A 231 4.94 -16.60 -0.23
C ARG A 231 5.81 -17.82 -0.53
N ASN A 232 5.51 -18.59 -1.57
CA ASN A 232 6.29 -19.78 -1.92
C ASN A 232 7.77 -19.47 -2.22
N VAL A 233 8.12 -18.23 -2.59
CA VAL A 233 9.52 -17.75 -2.66
C VAL A 233 10.15 -17.70 -1.27
N LEU A 234 9.43 -17.16 -0.27
CA LEU A 234 9.87 -17.06 1.13
C LEU A 234 10.02 -18.45 1.78
N ASP A 235 9.05 -19.35 1.52
CA ASP A 235 9.10 -20.73 1.98
C ASP A 235 10.36 -21.44 1.45
N ARG A 236 10.73 -21.27 0.17
CA ARG A 236 11.99 -21.81 -0.39
C ARG A 236 13.24 -21.12 0.17
N ALA A 237 13.22 -19.80 0.31
CA ALA A 237 14.35 -19.02 0.82
C ALA A 237 14.79 -19.47 2.22
N TYR A 238 13.83 -19.64 3.14
CA TYR A 238 14.16 -19.89 4.55
C TYR A 238 14.20 -21.38 4.94
N SER A 239 13.57 -22.29 4.19
CA SER A 239 13.54 -23.72 4.55
C SER A 239 14.91 -24.36 4.83
N PRO A 240 15.98 -24.14 4.04
CA PRO A 240 17.30 -24.74 4.31
C PRO A 240 17.89 -24.29 5.65
N ARG A 241 17.76 -23.00 6.00
CA ARG A 241 18.26 -22.47 7.28
C ARG A 241 17.40 -22.93 8.47
N ILE A 242 16.10 -23.13 8.27
CA ILE A 242 15.22 -23.73 9.29
C ILE A 242 15.62 -25.18 9.58
N GLN A 243 16.00 -25.94 8.55
CA GLN A 243 16.47 -27.32 8.72
C GLN A 243 17.77 -27.39 9.54
N SER A 244 18.75 -26.53 9.27
CA SER A 244 19.96 -26.49 10.10
C SER A 244 19.66 -26.03 11.53
N LEU A 245 18.80 -25.02 11.74
CA LEU A 245 18.36 -24.61 13.09
C LEU A 245 17.71 -25.76 13.87
N VAL A 246 16.90 -26.60 13.22
CA VAL A 246 16.28 -27.77 13.86
C VAL A 246 17.32 -28.85 14.19
N GLN A 247 18.39 -29.00 13.39
CA GLN A 247 19.51 -29.90 13.68
C GLN A 247 20.41 -29.37 14.81
N GLU A 248 20.68 -28.06 14.83
CA GLU A 248 21.40 -27.34 15.90
C GLU A 248 20.70 -27.53 17.26
N GLU A 249 19.37 -27.43 17.28
CA GLU A 249 18.53 -27.52 18.49
C GLU A 249 18.14 -28.95 18.88
N ALA A 250 18.45 -29.98 18.08
CA ALA A 250 18.04 -31.37 18.32
C ALA A 250 18.58 -31.99 19.63
N ASN A 251 19.53 -31.32 20.29
CA ASN A 251 20.09 -31.71 21.58
C ASN A 251 19.29 -31.18 22.80
N GLU A 252 18.31 -30.28 22.61
CA GLU A 252 17.52 -29.70 23.70
C GLU A 252 16.10 -30.30 23.75
N THR A 253 15.91 -31.32 24.60
CA THR A 253 14.62 -32.00 24.80
C THR A 253 13.61 -31.10 25.54
N THR A 254 12.91 -30.23 24.81
CA THR A 254 11.77 -29.45 25.30
C THR A 254 10.46 -30.16 24.98
N THR A 255 9.68 -30.51 26.00
CA THR A 255 8.39 -31.19 25.87
C THR A 255 7.28 -30.19 25.51
N VAL A 256 7.32 -29.67 24.28
CA VAL A 256 6.27 -28.79 23.75
C VAL A 256 5.00 -29.62 23.49
N ASP A 257 3.87 -29.20 24.07
CA ASP A 257 2.57 -29.85 23.80
C ASP A 257 2.05 -29.45 22.42
N PHE A 258 2.44 -30.22 21.40
CA PHE A 258 2.07 -30.02 20.00
C PHE A 258 0.54 -30.00 19.76
N LYS A 259 -0.27 -30.51 20.70
CA LYS A 259 -1.75 -30.50 20.59
C LYS A 259 -2.33 -29.08 20.67
N LYS A 260 -1.65 -28.16 21.38
CA LYS A 260 -2.12 -26.78 21.53
C LYS A 260 -1.84 -25.95 20.27
N PRO A 261 -2.80 -25.11 19.81
CA PRO A 261 -2.54 -24.06 18.84
C PRO A 261 -1.45 -23.10 19.32
N LYS A 262 -0.54 -22.72 18.44
CA LYS A 262 0.54 -21.77 18.74
C LYS A 262 0.09 -20.34 18.39
N LEU A 263 0.21 -19.43 19.36
CA LEU A 263 -0.06 -18.01 19.20
C LEU A 263 1.23 -17.21 19.35
N VAL A 264 1.58 -16.38 18.35
CA VAL A 264 2.75 -15.50 18.40
C VAL A 264 2.31 -14.05 18.61
N ILE A 265 2.81 -13.41 19.67
CA ILE A 265 2.64 -11.98 19.93
C ILE A 265 3.86 -11.24 19.38
N LEU A 266 3.64 -10.35 18.41
CA LEU A 266 4.65 -9.39 17.95
C LEU A 266 4.67 -8.18 18.88
N SER A 267 5.50 -8.31 19.91
CA SER A 267 5.72 -7.29 20.94
C SER A 267 6.53 -6.11 20.40
N ARG A 268 6.31 -4.93 20.98
CA ARG A 268 6.85 -3.64 20.52
C ARG A 268 7.30 -2.78 21.69
N ASN A 269 8.53 -2.28 21.64
CA ASN A 269 9.04 -1.29 22.58
C ASN A 269 8.89 0.13 21.99
N GLY A 270 8.57 1.12 22.83
CA GLY A 270 8.36 2.50 22.38
C GLY A 270 6.91 2.79 21.98
N SER A 271 6.66 3.08 20.71
CA SER A 271 5.33 3.45 20.19
C SER A 271 4.51 2.25 19.72
N ARG A 272 3.20 2.31 20.01
CA ARG A 272 2.24 1.21 19.86
C ARG A 272 2.65 -0.05 20.64
N ALA A 273 3.21 0.14 21.83
CA ALA A 273 3.43 -0.91 22.82
C ALA A 273 2.09 -1.35 23.46
N ILE A 274 2.01 -2.62 23.88
CA ILE A 274 0.89 -3.15 24.66
C ILE A 274 1.26 -3.00 26.15
N LEU A 275 0.62 -2.06 26.83
CA LEU A 275 0.93 -1.67 28.22
C LEU A 275 0.57 -2.75 29.26
N ASN A 276 -0.19 -3.76 28.87
CA ASN A 276 -0.58 -4.92 29.69
C ASN A 276 -0.27 -6.26 28.99
N GLU A 277 0.86 -6.33 28.27
CA GLU A 277 1.28 -7.51 27.50
C GLU A 277 1.36 -8.80 28.32
N ASP A 278 1.89 -8.77 29.55
CA ASP A 278 1.97 -9.95 30.43
C ASP A 278 0.59 -10.50 30.84
N LEU A 279 -0.45 -9.66 30.83
CA LEU A 279 -1.82 -10.09 31.08
C LEU A 279 -2.51 -10.61 29.81
N LEU A 280 -2.10 -10.12 28.62
CA LEU A 280 -2.50 -10.70 27.33
C LEU A 280 -1.90 -12.09 27.13
N VAL A 281 -0.64 -12.31 27.53
CA VAL A 281 0.00 -13.63 27.52
C VAL A 281 -0.81 -14.62 28.37
N LYS A 282 -1.02 -14.31 29.64
CA LYS A 282 -1.82 -15.14 30.57
C LYS A 282 -3.23 -15.41 30.04
N LEU A 283 -3.88 -14.41 29.47
CA LEU A 283 -5.21 -14.55 28.86
C LEU A 283 -5.21 -15.55 27.68
N ALA A 284 -4.16 -15.56 26.85
CA ALA A 284 -4.04 -16.51 25.74
C ALA A 284 -3.69 -17.92 26.23
N GLU A 285 -2.84 -18.05 27.26
CA GLU A 285 -2.54 -19.34 27.93
C GLU A 285 -3.79 -19.94 28.59
N GLU A 286 -4.57 -19.14 29.32
CA GLU A 286 -5.89 -19.51 29.87
C GLU A 286 -6.88 -19.95 28.78
N THR A 287 -6.81 -19.35 27.59
CA THR A 287 -7.65 -19.72 26.44
C THR A 287 -7.20 -21.05 25.80
N GLY A 288 -6.03 -21.58 26.18
CA GLY A 288 -5.51 -22.87 25.73
C GLY A 288 -4.38 -22.79 24.69
N PHE A 289 -3.92 -21.59 24.32
CA PHE A 289 -2.80 -21.43 23.39
C PHE A 289 -1.45 -21.81 24.02
N ASN A 290 -0.51 -22.23 23.18
CA ASN A 290 0.92 -22.13 23.48
C ASN A 290 1.43 -20.77 22.96
N VAL A 291 1.97 -19.92 23.83
CA VAL A 291 2.23 -18.50 23.53
C VAL A 291 3.73 -18.23 23.37
N GLU A 292 4.11 -17.60 22.26
CA GLU A 292 5.46 -17.09 22.02
C GLU A 292 5.43 -15.57 21.89
N VAL A 293 6.22 -14.85 22.69
CA VAL A 293 6.34 -13.37 22.59
C VAL A 293 7.61 -13.01 21.82
N LEU A 294 7.45 -12.71 20.54
CA LEU A 294 8.55 -12.38 19.64
C LEU A 294 8.83 -10.87 19.65
N ARG A 295 10.10 -10.49 19.85
CA ARG A 295 10.57 -9.09 19.88
C ARG A 295 11.66 -8.85 18.81
N PRO A 296 11.29 -8.71 17.52
CA PRO A 296 12.26 -8.48 16.46
C PRO A 296 13.00 -7.15 16.62
N ASN A 297 14.31 -7.16 16.40
CA ASN A 297 15.14 -5.96 16.28
C ASN A 297 15.89 -5.98 14.93
N LYS A 298 16.66 -4.92 14.62
CA LYS A 298 17.34 -4.78 13.31
C LYS A 298 18.23 -5.98 12.97
N ARG A 299 18.89 -6.59 13.97
CA ARG A 299 19.81 -7.73 13.86
C ARG A 299 19.14 -9.10 14.01
N THR A 300 17.82 -9.17 14.21
CA THR A 300 17.13 -10.46 14.30
C THR A 300 17.12 -11.15 12.92
N GLU A 301 17.65 -12.36 12.88
CA GLU A 301 17.74 -13.22 11.70
C GLU A 301 16.34 -13.50 11.10
N MET A 302 16.14 -13.16 9.83
CA MET A 302 14.81 -13.28 9.18
C MET A 302 14.30 -14.73 9.16
N ALA A 303 15.18 -15.72 9.02
CA ALA A 303 14.82 -17.14 9.08
C ALA A 303 14.19 -17.55 10.43
N LYS A 304 14.60 -16.93 11.55
CA LYS A 304 14.04 -17.19 12.88
C LYS A 304 12.65 -16.58 13.05
N ILE A 305 12.45 -15.35 12.55
CA ILE A 305 11.12 -14.71 12.50
C ILE A 305 10.18 -15.54 11.62
N TYR A 306 10.65 -15.94 10.43
CA TYR A 306 9.90 -16.80 9.52
C TYR A 306 9.56 -18.16 10.16
N ARG A 307 10.50 -18.83 10.83
CA ARG A 307 10.23 -20.10 11.55
C ARG A 307 9.14 -19.94 12.62
N SER A 308 9.17 -18.85 13.38
CA SER A 308 8.16 -18.55 14.40
C SER A 308 6.76 -18.42 13.82
N MET A 309 6.61 -17.70 12.70
CA MET A 309 5.33 -17.46 12.03
C MET A 309 4.84 -18.64 11.17
N ASN A 310 5.74 -19.34 10.47
CA ASN A 310 5.40 -20.50 9.65
C ASN A 310 4.96 -21.72 10.49
N THR A 311 5.15 -21.65 11.81
CA THR A 311 4.72 -22.65 12.80
C THR A 311 3.55 -22.18 13.68
N SER A 312 3.01 -20.96 13.49
CA SER A 312 1.89 -20.45 14.30
C SER A 312 0.53 -20.69 13.66
N ASP A 313 -0.48 -20.89 14.51
CA ASP A 313 -1.90 -20.92 14.14
C ASP A 313 -2.53 -19.51 14.21
N VAL A 314 -1.98 -18.65 15.08
CA VAL A 314 -2.42 -17.27 15.32
C VAL A 314 -1.21 -16.33 15.41
N MET A 315 -1.29 -15.15 14.78
CA MET A 315 -0.40 -14.01 15.03
C MET A 315 -1.19 -12.83 15.58
N VAL A 316 -0.63 -12.15 16.58
CA VAL A 316 -1.23 -10.96 17.22
C VAL A 316 -0.22 -9.82 17.25
N GLY A 317 -0.66 -8.59 16.99
CA GLY A 317 0.16 -7.41 17.27
C GLY A 317 -0.48 -6.09 16.85
N VAL A 318 0.17 -4.98 17.24
CA VAL A 318 -0.36 -3.63 17.00
C VAL A 318 0.11 -3.08 15.65
N HIS A 319 -0.83 -2.46 14.92
CA HIS A 319 -0.66 -1.92 13.56
C HIS A 319 0.69 -1.22 13.31
N GLY A 320 1.32 -1.54 12.17
CA GLY A 320 2.55 -0.92 11.69
C GLY A 320 3.54 -1.96 11.14
N ALA A 321 4.70 -1.50 10.67
CA ALA A 321 5.61 -2.27 9.82
C ALA A 321 5.98 -3.70 10.25
N ALA A 322 6.02 -4.00 11.55
CA ALA A 322 6.25 -5.36 12.05
C ALA A 322 5.14 -6.34 11.65
N MET A 323 3.93 -5.85 11.34
CA MET A 323 2.79 -6.68 10.90
C MET A 323 3.00 -7.27 9.51
N THR A 324 3.92 -6.74 8.71
CA THR A 324 4.31 -7.26 7.37
C THR A 324 4.72 -8.74 7.43
N HIS A 325 5.20 -9.21 8.59
CA HIS A 325 5.47 -10.63 8.84
C HIS A 325 4.21 -11.53 8.79
N PHE A 326 2.98 -10.99 8.59
CA PHE A 326 1.82 -11.80 8.21
C PHE A 326 2.09 -12.59 6.93
N LEU A 327 2.94 -12.08 6.02
CA LEU A 327 3.42 -12.79 4.83
C LEU A 327 4.16 -14.10 5.15
N PHE A 328 4.61 -14.28 6.41
CA PHE A 328 5.27 -15.49 6.90
C PHE A 328 4.29 -16.50 7.52
N LEU A 329 3.01 -16.15 7.71
CA LEU A 329 1.95 -17.06 8.18
C LEU A 329 1.39 -17.93 7.06
N LYS A 330 1.26 -19.24 7.30
CA LYS A 330 0.63 -20.17 6.34
C LYS A 330 -0.82 -19.75 6.05
N PRO A 331 -1.34 -19.98 4.83
CA PRO A 331 -2.77 -19.84 4.53
C PRO A 331 -3.66 -20.59 5.53
N LYS A 332 -4.89 -20.09 5.73
CA LYS A 332 -5.84 -20.57 6.73
C LYS A 332 -5.33 -20.48 8.18
N THR A 333 -4.46 -19.54 8.54
CA THR A 333 -4.16 -19.18 9.95
C THR A 333 -4.88 -17.88 10.33
N VAL A 334 -4.89 -17.50 11.60
CA VAL A 334 -5.51 -16.25 12.07
C VAL A 334 -4.47 -15.14 12.18
N PHE A 335 -4.79 -13.95 11.68
CA PHE A 335 -4.00 -12.75 11.90
C PHE A 335 -4.86 -11.69 12.59
N ILE A 336 -4.54 -11.42 13.85
CA ILE A 336 -5.22 -10.44 14.71
C ILE A 336 -4.40 -9.15 14.72
N GLN A 337 -4.91 -8.13 14.04
CA GLN A 337 -4.33 -6.79 14.08
C GLN A 337 -5.06 -5.96 15.13
N ILE A 338 -4.33 -5.51 16.16
CA ILE A 338 -4.82 -4.46 17.06
C ILE A 338 -4.68 -3.14 16.31
N VAL A 339 -5.80 -2.43 16.13
CA VAL A 339 -5.93 -1.20 15.34
C VAL A 339 -6.08 -0.01 16.29
N PRO A 340 -5.04 0.85 16.44
CA PRO A 340 -5.10 2.07 17.24
C PRO A 340 -6.10 3.11 16.71
N LEU A 341 -6.51 4.05 17.58
CA LEU A 341 -7.39 5.16 17.19
C LEU A 341 -6.83 5.88 15.95
N GLY A 342 -7.70 6.33 15.05
CA GLY A 342 -7.33 7.09 13.85
C GLY A 342 -6.61 6.29 12.76
N THR A 343 -6.46 4.97 12.89
CA THR A 343 -5.71 4.13 11.92
C THR A 343 -6.54 3.10 11.14
N ASP A 344 -7.87 3.16 11.26
CA ASP A 344 -8.80 2.19 10.65
C ASP A 344 -8.58 1.96 9.14
N TRP A 345 -8.51 3.03 8.36
CA TRP A 345 -8.27 2.94 6.92
C TRP A 345 -6.89 2.35 6.61
N ALA A 346 -5.85 2.78 7.34
CA ALA A 346 -4.48 2.32 7.16
C ALA A 346 -4.30 0.85 7.55
N ALA A 347 -5.01 0.38 8.58
CA ALA A 347 -5.03 -1.04 8.95
C ALA A 347 -5.63 -1.90 7.84
N GLU A 348 -6.80 -1.52 7.33
CA GLU A 348 -7.48 -2.29 6.31
C GLU A 348 -6.74 -2.29 4.97
N THR A 349 -6.24 -1.13 4.52
CA THR A 349 -5.50 -1.00 3.26
C THR A 349 -4.14 -1.70 3.30
N TYR A 350 -3.31 -1.46 4.33
CA TYR A 350 -1.94 -1.97 4.36
C TYR A 350 -1.81 -3.43 4.83
N TYR A 351 -2.81 -3.98 5.53
CA TYR A 351 -2.70 -5.32 6.12
C TYR A 351 -3.98 -6.14 6.07
N GLY A 352 -5.17 -5.53 6.23
CA GLY A 352 -6.45 -6.25 6.23
C GLY A 352 -6.77 -6.93 4.89
N GLU A 353 -6.83 -6.15 3.81
CA GLU A 353 -7.03 -6.68 2.45
C GLU A 353 -5.88 -7.60 1.99
N PRO A 354 -4.58 -7.22 2.15
CA PRO A 354 -3.47 -8.12 1.82
C PRO A 354 -3.51 -9.48 2.55
N ALA A 355 -3.88 -9.51 3.84
CA ALA A 355 -4.01 -10.75 4.59
C ALA A 355 -5.16 -11.65 4.08
N LYS A 356 -6.31 -11.05 3.69
CA LYS A 356 -7.41 -11.78 3.04
C LYS A 356 -6.96 -12.37 1.70
N LYS A 357 -6.22 -11.60 0.89
CA LYS A 357 -5.67 -12.04 -0.41
C LYS A 357 -4.65 -13.19 -0.27
N LEU A 358 -3.93 -13.27 0.86
CA LEU A 358 -3.07 -14.41 1.22
C LEU A 358 -3.85 -15.64 1.77
N GLY A 359 -5.18 -15.51 1.94
CA GLY A 359 -6.02 -16.58 2.47
C GLY A 359 -5.95 -16.73 4.00
N LEU A 360 -5.61 -15.66 4.72
CA LEU A 360 -5.62 -15.63 6.18
C LEU A 360 -7.00 -15.27 6.73
N LYS A 361 -7.31 -15.75 7.93
CA LYS A 361 -8.44 -15.26 8.74
C LYS A 361 -8.02 -13.98 9.45
N TYR A 362 -8.08 -12.85 8.73
CA TYR A 362 -7.83 -11.53 9.30
C TYR A 362 -8.92 -11.13 10.33
N VAL A 363 -8.49 -10.47 11.40
CA VAL A 363 -9.34 -9.91 12.46
C VAL A 363 -8.76 -8.56 12.90
N GLY A 364 -9.38 -7.45 12.49
CA GLY A 364 -9.08 -6.11 13.00
C GLY A 364 -9.75 -5.87 14.36
N TYR A 365 -8.99 -5.94 15.45
CA TYR A 365 -9.45 -5.52 16.78
C TYR A 365 -9.27 -4.00 16.91
N LYS A 366 -10.35 -3.25 16.64
CA LYS A 366 -10.39 -1.81 16.86
C LYS A 366 -10.46 -1.51 18.36
N ILE A 367 -9.52 -0.68 18.82
CA ILE A 367 -9.48 -0.27 20.22
C ILE A 367 -10.55 0.80 20.51
N THR A 368 -11.13 0.80 21.70
CA THR A 368 -11.94 1.94 22.18
C THR A 368 -11.02 3.10 22.62
N PRO A 369 -11.56 4.33 22.74
CA PRO A 369 -10.85 5.45 23.34
C PRO A 369 -10.10 5.10 24.63
N GLN A 370 -10.76 4.41 25.57
CA GLN A 370 -10.22 4.06 26.88
C GLN A 370 -9.12 2.99 26.86
N GLU A 371 -8.90 2.32 25.72
CA GLU A 371 -7.76 1.42 25.50
C GLU A 371 -6.52 2.18 24.96
N SER A 372 -6.64 3.47 24.63
CA SER A 372 -5.56 4.30 24.11
C SER A 372 -4.91 5.16 25.19
N SER A 373 -3.58 5.23 25.20
CA SER A 373 -2.84 6.17 26.06
C SER A 373 -3.12 7.64 25.73
N LEU A 374 -3.71 7.94 24.56
CA LEU A 374 -4.12 9.30 24.21
C LEU A 374 -5.29 9.79 25.08
N TYR A 375 -6.13 8.89 25.59
CA TYR A 375 -7.32 9.25 26.36
C TYR A 375 -6.97 9.92 27.69
N ASP A 376 -5.95 9.42 28.37
CA ASP A 376 -5.44 10.00 29.63
C ASP A 376 -4.59 11.26 29.39
N GLN A 377 -4.07 11.45 28.17
CA GLN A 377 -3.22 12.61 27.79
C GLN A 377 -4.03 13.83 27.35
N TYR A 378 -5.11 13.61 26.59
CA TYR A 378 -5.92 14.66 25.98
C TYR A 378 -7.33 14.79 26.59
N GLY A 379 -7.78 13.77 27.33
CA GLY A 379 -9.12 13.71 27.88
C GLY A 379 -10.17 13.26 26.87
N LYS A 380 -11.36 12.91 27.39
CA LYS A 380 -12.49 12.36 26.62
C LYS A 380 -12.97 13.26 25.48
N ASP A 381 -12.85 14.57 25.65
CA ASP A 381 -13.56 15.55 24.82
C ASP A 381 -12.69 16.25 23.76
N ASP A 382 -11.39 15.95 23.71
CA ASP A 382 -10.48 16.45 22.66
C ASP A 382 -10.79 15.82 21.29
N PRO A 383 -10.69 16.57 20.16
CA PRO A 383 -10.83 16.03 18.81
C PRO A 383 -9.94 14.80 18.51
N ILE A 384 -8.75 14.69 19.10
CA ILE A 384 -7.86 13.52 18.99
C ILE A 384 -8.58 12.22 19.40
N ILE A 385 -9.55 12.32 20.31
CA ILE A 385 -10.34 11.23 20.85
C ILE A 385 -11.74 11.14 20.22
N ARG A 386 -12.42 12.29 20.01
CA ARG A 386 -13.80 12.30 19.50
C ARG A 386 -13.92 12.22 17.97
N ASP A 387 -12.95 12.74 17.24
CA ASP A 387 -12.96 12.85 15.78
C ASP A 387 -11.55 12.65 15.18
N PRO A 388 -11.04 11.40 15.17
CA PRO A 388 -9.74 11.12 14.57
C PRO A 388 -9.65 11.40 13.07
N ASP A 389 -10.78 11.39 12.37
CA ASP A 389 -10.81 11.53 10.92
C ASP A 389 -10.62 12.97 10.45
N SER A 390 -11.12 13.99 11.17
CA SER A 390 -10.77 15.38 10.86
C SER A 390 -9.31 15.74 11.21
N LEU A 391 -8.60 14.88 11.95
CA LEU A 391 -7.15 14.98 12.11
C LEU A 391 -6.39 14.21 11.01
N ASN A 392 -6.94 13.10 10.51
CA ASN A 392 -6.42 12.42 9.32
C ASN A 392 -6.55 13.29 8.06
N ASP A 393 -7.64 14.05 7.92
CA ASP A 393 -7.86 15.00 6.82
C ASP A 393 -6.80 16.13 6.76
N LYS A 394 -6.03 16.35 7.85
CA LYS A 394 -4.88 17.29 7.90
C LYS A 394 -3.60 16.72 7.27
N GLY A 395 -3.61 15.46 6.86
CA GLY A 395 -2.52 14.80 6.13
C GLY A 395 -1.62 13.89 6.98
N TRP A 396 -0.91 13.02 6.29
CA TRP A 396 -0.22 11.85 6.86
C TRP A 396 0.72 12.15 8.04
N GLU A 397 1.45 13.26 8.02
CA GLU A 397 2.36 13.61 9.13
C GLU A 397 1.63 13.87 10.46
N TYR A 398 0.37 14.34 10.43
CA TYR A 398 -0.46 14.45 11.64
C TYR A 398 -0.89 13.05 12.14
N THR A 399 -1.45 12.20 11.26
CA THR A 399 -1.79 10.80 11.57
C THR A 399 -0.60 10.05 12.16
N LYS A 400 0.57 10.20 11.54
CA LYS A 400 1.83 9.57 11.93
C LYS A 400 2.33 10.06 13.29
N LYS A 401 2.34 11.37 13.52
CA LYS A 401 2.78 11.97 14.80
C LYS A 401 1.87 11.59 15.96
N ILE A 402 0.55 11.69 15.79
CA ILE A 402 -0.42 11.46 16.86
C ILE A 402 -0.66 9.96 17.05
N TYR A 403 -1.22 9.30 16.03
CA TYR A 403 -1.76 7.95 16.16
C TYR A 403 -0.74 6.82 15.98
N LEU A 404 0.39 7.07 15.30
CA LEU A 404 1.46 6.07 15.11
C LEU A 404 2.69 6.29 15.99
N GLN A 405 2.92 7.49 16.52
CA GLN A 405 4.08 7.80 17.37
C GLN A 405 3.68 8.08 18.84
N GLY A 406 2.67 8.92 19.10
CA GLY A 406 2.24 9.28 20.47
C GLY A 406 1.39 8.23 21.21
N GLN A 407 0.88 7.22 20.51
CA GLN A 407 -0.12 6.28 21.03
C GLN A 407 0.46 4.91 21.43
N ASN A 408 0.12 4.46 22.64
CA ASN A 408 0.26 3.11 23.16
C ASN A 408 -1.11 2.52 23.55
N VAL A 409 -1.19 1.20 23.73
CA VAL A 409 -2.47 0.48 23.90
C VAL A 409 -2.51 -0.29 25.23
N LYS A 410 -3.58 -0.14 26.00
CA LYS A 410 -3.90 -0.92 27.20
C LYS A 410 -5.20 -1.68 26.93
N LEU A 411 -5.08 -2.96 26.56
CA LEU A 411 -6.20 -3.75 26.06
C LEU A 411 -7.26 -4.02 27.13
N ASP A 412 -8.54 -3.91 26.76
CA ASP A 412 -9.65 -4.48 27.51
C ASP A 412 -9.65 -6.01 27.33
N LEU A 413 -9.08 -6.69 28.31
CA LEU A 413 -8.94 -8.15 28.32
C LEU A 413 -10.29 -8.89 28.36
N ARG A 414 -11.41 -8.23 28.73
CA ARG A 414 -12.74 -8.84 28.64
C ARG A 414 -13.19 -8.91 27.18
N ARG A 415 -13.14 -7.79 26.46
CA ARG A 415 -13.42 -7.72 25.02
C ARG A 415 -12.41 -8.52 24.17
N PHE A 416 -11.14 -8.55 24.58
CA PHE A 416 -10.12 -9.32 23.86
C PHE A 416 -10.27 -10.83 24.04
N ARG A 417 -10.81 -11.32 25.18
CA ARG A 417 -11.07 -12.76 25.42
C ARG A 417 -11.97 -13.39 24.35
N GLU A 418 -13.03 -12.69 23.92
CA GLU A 418 -13.88 -13.18 22.83
C GLU A 418 -13.11 -13.38 21.52
N THR A 419 -12.19 -12.47 21.23
CA THR A 419 -11.40 -12.47 20.00
C THR A 419 -10.36 -13.60 20.02
N LEU A 420 -9.75 -13.87 21.17
CA LEU A 420 -8.91 -15.07 21.37
C LEU A 420 -9.73 -16.36 21.27
N ALA A 421 -10.89 -16.46 21.94
CA ALA A 421 -11.73 -17.65 21.92
C ALA A 421 -12.20 -18.01 20.50
N ARG A 422 -12.70 -17.04 19.73
CA ARG A 422 -13.08 -17.23 18.31
C ARG A 422 -11.90 -17.68 17.43
N SER A 423 -10.68 -17.25 17.77
CA SER A 423 -9.46 -17.62 17.04
C SER A 423 -8.95 -19.01 17.41
N TYR A 424 -9.10 -19.40 18.68
CA TYR A 424 -8.80 -20.75 19.19
C TYR A 424 -9.72 -21.78 18.54
N ASP A 425 -11.03 -21.53 18.55
CA ASP A 425 -12.05 -22.33 17.88
C ASP A 425 -11.73 -22.54 16.39
N PHE A 426 -11.32 -21.49 15.68
CA PHE A 426 -10.92 -21.59 14.28
C PHE A 426 -9.68 -22.48 14.10
N SER A 427 -8.67 -22.34 14.97
CA SER A 427 -7.43 -23.11 14.91
C SER A 427 -7.65 -24.61 15.20
N ILE A 428 -8.47 -24.94 16.21
CA ILE A 428 -8.84 -26.33 16.52
C ILE A 428 -9.68 -26.95 15.39
N ARG A 429 -10.65 -26.21 14.84
CA ARG A 429 -11.47 -26.67 13.70
C ARG A 429 -10.67 -26.80 12.39
N LYS A 430 -9.52 -26.14 12.27
CA LYS A 430 -8.56 -26.37 11.18
C LYS A 430 -7.82 -27.69 11.40
N ARG A 431 -7.15 -27.84 12.54
CA ARG A 431 -6.33 -29.02 12.88
C ARG A 431 -7.12 -30.32 12.74
N THR A 432 -8.32 -30.38 13.33
CA THR A 432 -9.20 -31.58 13.22
C THR A 432 -9.71 -31.89 11.81
N ARG A 433 -9.66 -30.94 10.86
CA ARG A 433 -9.95 -31.18 9.43
C ARG A 433 -8.71 -31.57 8.62
N GLU A 434 -7.53 -31.24 9.10
CA GLU A 434 -6.24 -31.60 8.48
C GLU A 434 -5.73 -32.96 9.01
N GLU A 435 -6.15 -33.37 10.21
CA GLU A 435 -5.89 -34.68 10.82
C GLU A 435 -6.79 -35.83 10.31
N VAL A 436 -7.91 -35.55 9.64
CA VAL A 436 -8.82 -36.58 9.08
C VAL A 436 -8.55 -36.76 7.58
N PRO A 437 -7.97 -37.89 7.14
CA PRO A 437 -7.75 -38.16 5.72
C PRO A 437 -9.08 -38.24 4.96
N HIS A 438 -9.14 -37.65 3.77
CA HIS A 438 -10.35 -37.68 2.94
C HIS A 438 -10.77 -39.10 2.49
N SER A 439 -9.90 -40.11 2.68
CA SER A 439 -10.22 -41.52 2.43
C SER A 439 -11.26 -42.09 3.41
N THR A 440 -11.30 -41.62 4.66
CA THR A 440 -12.13 -42.25 5.72
C THR A 440 -13.63 -41.95 5.56
N PHE A 441 -13.99 -40.84 4.91
CA PHE A 441 -15.38 -40.41 4.77
C PHE A 441 -16.18 -41.22 3.74
N VAL A 442 -15.51 -41.92 2.81
CA VAL A 442 -16.16 -42.78 1.81
C VAL A 442 -16.65 -44.08 2.43
N LEU A 443 -15.95 -44.63 3.43
CA LEU A 443 -16.25 -45.94 4.00
C LEU A 443 -17.52 -45.95 4.87
N PHE A 444 -17.81 -44.84 5.56
CA PHE A 444 -18.98 -44.71 6.44
C PHE A 444 -20.34 -44.72 5.71
N VAL A 445 -20.37 -44.35 4.42
CA VAL A 445 -21.60 -44.34 3.60
C VAL A 445 -21.92 -45.72 3.01
N VAL A 446 -20.94 -46.64 2.98
CA VAL A 446 -21.09 -47.97 2.34
C VAL A 446 -21.59 -49.05 3.31
N PHE A 447 -21.33 -48.92 4.62
CA PHE A 447 -21.54 -50.02 5.59
C PHE A 447 -22.83 -49.98 6.43
N PHE A 448 -23.59 -48.88 6.47
CA PHE A 448 -24.88 -48.82 7.16
C PHE A 448 -26.06 -48.64 6.19
N GLY A 449 -26.46 -49.75 5.57
CA GLY A 449 -27.59 -49.82 4.64
C GLY A 449 -28.95 -49.69 5.31
N LEU A 450 -29.42 -48.47 5.53
CA LEU A 450 -30.79 -48.18 5.96
C LEU A 450 -31.79 -48.35 4.81
N ARG A 451 -32.39 -49.55 4.73
CA ARG A 451 -33.56 -49.82 3.87
C ARG A 451 -34.76 -48.96 4.31
N LEU A 452 -35.23 -48.08 3.44
CA LEU A 452 -36.64 -47.66 3.41
C LEU A 452 -37.16 -47.78 1.97
N GLY A 453 -38.38 -48.29 1.82
CA GLY A 453 -38.93 -48.70 0.53
C GLY A 453 -39.39 -47.54 -0.35
N ILE A 454 -39.25 -47.70 -1.66
CA ILE A 454 -39.92 -46.86 -2.66
C ILE A 454 -41.31 -47.44 -2.89
N ASP A 455 -42.35 -46.62 -2.76
CA ASP A 455 -43.67 -46.91 -3.34
C ASP A 455 -44.25 -45.68 -4.06
N ARG A 456 -45.19 -45.90 -4.98
CA ARG A 456 -45.58 -44.94 -6.03
C ARG A 456 -46.84 -44.15 -5.68
N GLY A 457 -46.69 -42.86 -5.35
CA GLY A 457 -47.80 -41.92 -5.16
C GLY A 457 -47.74 -40.71 -6.11
N ARG A 458 -48.86 -40.38 -6.79
CA ARG A 458 -48.94 -39.28 -7.80
C ARG A 458 -50.16 -38.38 -7.55
N VAL A 459 -49.93 -37.16 -7.05
CA VAL A 459 -50.97 -36.10 -6.95
C VAL A 459 -50.40 -34.76 -7.44
N ARG A 460 -51.28 -33.85 -7.92
CA ARG A 460 -50.92 -32.67 -8.74
C ARG A 460 -51.85 -31.48 -8.45
N ALA A 461 -51.31 -30.37 -7.92
CA ALA A 461 -51.99 -29.08 -7.80
C ALA A 461 -50.95 -27.93 -7.78
N THR A 462 -50.65 -27.26 -8.89
CA THR A 462 -51.30 -26.03 -9.42
C THR A 462 -51.13 -24.76 -8.59
N LEU A 463 -50.36 -23.80 -9.12
CA LEU A 463 -50.56 -22.36 -8.92
C LEU A 463 -50.45 -21.64 -10.28
N LYS A 464 -51.16 -20.51 -10.43
CA LYS A 464 -51.51 -19.94 -11.74
C LYS A 464 -50.55 -18.83 -12.19
N LEU A 465 -49.93 -18.97 -13.37
CA LEU A 465 -49.47 -17.80 -14.12
C LEU A 465 -50.67 -17.11 -14.79
N ARG A 466 -50.67 -15.77 -14.80
CA ARG A 466 -51.59 -14.95 -15.61
C ARG A 466 -50.77 -13.92 -16.39
N ARG A 467 -50.59 -14.16 -17.69
CA ARG A 467 -50.11 -13.16 -18.67
C ARG A 467 -51.33 -12.54 -19.35
N THR A 468 -51.33 -11.23 -19.53
CA THR A 468 -52.24 -10.53 -20.45
C THR A 468 -51.42 -9.57 -21.32
N ARG A 469 -51.83 -9.40 -22.59
CA ARG A 469 -51.05 -8.77 -23.67
C ARG A 469 -51.89 -7.66 -24.31
N ARG A 470 -51.27 -6.54 -24.71
CA ARG A 470 -51.72 -5.45 -25.64
C ARG A 470 -50.88 -4.19 -25.35
N ASP A 471 -50.65 -3.24 -26.26
CA ASP A 471 -50.49 -3.33 -27.72
C ASP A 471 -49.71 -2.07 -28.20
N LEU A 472 -49.21 -2.03 -29.44
CA LEU A 472 -48.37 -0.92 -29.96
C LEU A 472 -48.91 -0.33 -31.27
N SER A 473 -49.49 0.88 -31.20
CA SER A 473 -50.00 1.61 -32.37
C SER A 473 -49.65 3.11 -32.41
N LYS A 474 -48.42 3.39 -32.88
CA LYS A 474 -48.02 4.52 -33.74
C LYS A 474 -48.62 5.93 -33.50
N LYS A 475 -47.76 6.88 -33.13
CA LYS A 475 -47.75 8.24 -33.72
C LYS A 475 -46.29 8.71 -33.95
N LYS A 476 -46.06 9.52 -35.00
CA LYS A 476 -44.76 10.11 -35.35
C LYS A 476 -44.63 11.51 -34.70
N VAL A 477 -43.38 11.98 -34.48
CA VAL A 477 -42.81 13.26 -35.02
C VAL A 477 -41.56 13.69 -34.22
N LYS A 478 -40.46 13.93 -34.97
CA LYS A 478 -39.24 14.75 -34.74
C LYS A 478 -38.50 14.77 -33.37
N PRO A 479 -37.17 15.02 -33.37
CA PRO A 479 -36.36 15.02 -32.15
C PRO A 479 -36.55 16.28 -31.30
N LEU A 480 -36.52 16.11 -29.98
CA LEU A 480 -36.41 17.17 -28.96
C LEU A 480 -35.38 16.72 -27.91
N CYS A 481 -34.66 17.68 -27.33
CA CYS A 481 -33.60 17.41 -26.36
C CYS A 481 -34.17 16.91 -25.03
N ASP A 482 -33.91 15.64 -24.70
CA ASP A 482 -34.53 14.96 -23.56
C ASP A 482 -33.55 14.77 -22.38
N PHE A 483 -33.19 15.87 -21.74
CA PHE A 483 -32.43 15.86 -20.47
C PHE A 483 -33.07 16.72 -19.37
N CYS A 484 -34.41 16.75 -19.33
CA CYS A 484 -35.18 17.58 -18.40
C CYS A 484 -36.12 16.77 -17.48
N ARG A 485 -35.76 15.52 -17.16
CA ARG A 485 -36.61 14.58 -16.39
C ARG A 485 -36.18 14.25 -14.97
N PHE A 486 -35.16 14.92 -14.42
CA PHE A 486 -34.82 14.86 -12.98
C PHE A 486 -35.62 15.83 -12.08
N SER A 487 -36.82 16.22 -12.54
CA SER A 487 -37.75 17.06 -11.78
C SER A 487 -38.58 16.24 -10.77
N ARG A 488 -37.98 15.87 -9.64
CA ARG A 488 -38.75 15.59 -8.41
C ARG A 488 -38.11 16.07 -7.09
N TYR A 489 -36.79 16.31 -7.07
CA TYR A 489 -36.13 17.10 -6.00
C TYR A 489 -35.39 18.35 -6.51
N GLY A 490 -35.13 18.46 -7.83
CA GLY A 490 -34.56 19.67 -8.45
C GLY A 490 -35.55 20.83 -8.68
N LYS A 491 -36.70 20.85 -8.00
CA LYS A 491 -37.74 21.89 -8.18
C LYS A 491 -38.34 22.40 -6.87
N ILE A 492 -37.47 22.81 -5.93
CA ILE A 492 -37.78 24.00 -5.13
C ILE A 492 -37.27 25.19 -5.95
N VAL A 493 -38.19 26.06 -6.38
CA VAL A 493 -37.89 27.19 -7.24
C VAL A 493 -37.32 28.34 -6.39
N LEU A 494 -36.12 28.79 -6.74
CA LEU A 494 -35.34 29.83 -6.04
C LEU A 494 -35.89 31.26 -6.24
N HIS A 495 -37.21 31.46 -6.18
CA HIS A 495 -37.87 32.76 -6.45
C HIS A 495 -38.95 33.20 -5.46
N GLN A 496 -39.11 32.51 -4.32
CA GLN A 496 -39.88 33.01 -3.18
C GLN A 496 -39.16 32.59 -1.89
N ARG A 497 -38.43 33.51 -1.22
CA ARG A 497 -37.70 33.17 0.01
C ARG A 497 -37.54 34.30 1.04
N ASP A 498 -38.56 35.13 1.18
CA ASP A 498 -38.62 36.18 2.22
C ASP A 498 -39.30 35.72 3.54
N ASN A 499 -39.62 34.43 3.69
CA ASN A 499 -40.43 33.93 4.82
C ASN A 499 -40.23 32.43 5.16
N GLN A 500 -38.98 31.92 5.15
CA GLN A 500 -38.66 30.55 5.58
C GLN A 500 -37.64 30.57 6.74
N PRO A 501 -37.88 29.88 7.89
CA PRO A 501 -36.97 29.92 9.04
C PRO A 501 -35.54 29.49 8.72
N LEU A 502 -34.55 30.20 9.25
CA LEU A 502 -33.11 30.03 8.95
C LEU A 502 -32.66 28.58 9.12
N GLU A 503 -32.96 27.96 10.27
CA GLU A 503 -32.70 26.55 10.60
C GLU A 503 -33.15 25.59 9.48
N SER A 504 -34.37 25.76 8.95
CA SER A 504 -34.91 24.94 7.86
C SER A 504 -34.18 25.15 6.53
N GLN A 505 -33.72 26.39 6.26
CA GLN A 505 -32.87 26.65 5.09
C GLN A 505 -31.47 26.03 5.25
N LEU A 506 -30.94 26.06 6.47
CA LEU A 506 -29.62 25.58 6.86
C LEU A 506 -29.55 24.04 6.81
N ASP A 507 -30.54 23.32 7.34
CA ASP A 507 -30.64 21.87 7.20
C ASP A 507 -30.77 21.42 5.73
N THR A 508 -31.49 22.18 4.91
CA THR A 508 -31.55 21.94 3.46
C THR A 508 -30.14 22.05 2.84
N LEU A 509 -29.35 23.05 3.24
CA LEU A 509 -27.96 23.20 2.79
C LEU A 509 -27.01 22.12 3.33
N ARG A 510 -27.19 21.66 4.58
CA ARG A 510 -26.43 20.52 5.15
C ARG A 510 -26.64 19.26 4.31
N ILE A 511 -27.87 18.95 3.91
CA ILE A 511 -28.20 17.79 3.06
C ILE A 511 -27.60 17.96 1.66
N LEU A 512 -27.78 19.13 1.03
CA LEU A 512 -27.26 19.39 -0.32
C LEU A 512 -25.73 19.34 -0.40
N THR A 513 -25.03 19.96 0.55
CA THR A 513 -23.55 19.94 0.58
C THR A 513 -22.98 18.56 0.90
N ARG A 514 -23.62 17.77 1.79
CA ARG A 514 -23.22 16.36 2.02
C ARG A 514 -23.41 15.48 0.78
N ARG A 515 -24.46 15.72 -0.01
CA ARG A 515 -24.67 15.02 -1.29
C ARG A 515 -23.66 15.47 -2.37
N LEU A 516 -23.43 16.76 -2.53
CA LEU A 516 -22.44 17.29 -3.50
C LEU A 516 -21.00 16.85 -3.17
N THR A 517 -20.64 16.79 -1.88
CA THR A 517 -19.34 16.24 -1.42
C THR A 517 -19.32 14.72 -1.34
N CYS A 518 -20.42 14.04 -1.72
CA CYS A 518 -20.59 12.59 -1.75
C CYS A 518 -20.35 11.89 -0.39
N LYS A 519 -20.57 12.62 0.71
CA LYS A 519 -20.55 12.14 2.11
C LYS A 519 -21.90 11.60 2.60
N ASP A 520 -22.94 11.68 1.77
CA ASP A 520 -24.22 10.97 1.93
C ASP A 520 -24.80 10.65 0.55
N LEU A 521 -24.80 9.36 0.18
CA LEU A 521 -25.32 8.85 -1.10
C LEU A 521 -26.47 7.85 -0.91
N HIS A 522 -26.84 7.53 0.33
CA HIS A 522 -27.81 6.47 0.60
C HIS A 522 -29.22 6.85 0.12
N GLY A 523 -29.90 5.90 -0.52
CA GLY A 523 -31.23 6.10 -1.09
C GLY A 523 -31.26 6.78 -2.45
N LEU A 524 -30.12 7.15 -3.04
CA LEU A 524 -30.05 7.61 -4.42
C LEU A 524 -30.13 6.44 -5.40
N SER A 525 -30.91 6.61 -6.47
CA SER A 525 -30.97 5.67 -7.58
C SER A 525 -29.73 5.76 -8.48
N PHE A 526 -29.44 4.70 -9.25
CA PHE A 526 -28.25 4.67 -10.13
C PHE A 526 -28.24 5.81 -11.17
N SER A 527 -29.41 6.25 -11.63
CA SER A 527 -29.55 7.41 -12.53
C SER A 527 -29.31 8.75 -11.82
N GLU A 528 -29.60 8.86 -10.52
CA GLU A 528 -29.20 10.04 -9.71
C GLU A 528 -27.69 10.08 -9.51
N LEU A 529 -27.05 8.93 -9.25
CA LEU A 529 -25.60 8.83 -9.12
C LEU A 529 -24.87 9.20 -10.43
N LEU A 530 -25.34 8.70 -11.58
CA LEU A 530 -24.83 9.11 -12.91
C LEU A 530 -25.06 10.61 -13.19
N SER A 531 -26.21 11.15 -12.81
CA SER A 531 -26.52 12.59 -12.98
C SER A 531 -25.63 13.48 -12.10
N LEU A 532 -25.30 13.03 -10.88
CA LEU A 532 -24.44 13.74 -9.94
C LEU A 532 -22.96 13.67 -10.38
N GLU A 533 -22.51 12.50 -10.84
CA GLU A 533 -21.19 12.29 -11.45
C GLU A 533 -20.99 13.21 -12.68
N SER A 534 -21.93 13.21 -13.63
CA SER A 534 -21.88 14.08 -14.81
C SER A 534 -21.85 15.56 -14.44
N ARG A 535 -22.65 15.98 -13.44
CA ARG A 535 -22.64 17.35 -12.91
C ARG A 535 -21.29 17.73 -12.29
N LEU A 536 -20.71 16.86 -11.46
CA LEU A 536 -19.42 17.11 -10.82
C LEU A 536 -18.25 17.09 -11.83
N GLN A 537 -18.30 16.25 -12.87
CA GLN A 537 -17.36 16.30 -14.01
C GLN A 537 -17.45 17.63 -14.77
N GLY A 538 -18.68 18.14 -15.01
CA GLY A 538 -18.89 19.46 -15.59
C GLY A 538 -18.32 20.60 -14.73
N VAL A 539 -18.58 20.60 -13.43
CA VAL A 539 -18.02 21.61 -12.50
C VAL A 539 -16.51 21.50 -12.40
N LEU A 540 -15.93 20.29 -12.43
CA LEU A 540 -14.48 20.10 -12.46
C LEU A 540 -13.82 20.77 -13.68
N LEU A 541 -14.48 20.75 -14.85
CA LEU A 541 -14.02 21.44 -16.05
C LEU A 541 -14.09 22.97 -15.89
N ILE A 542 -15.17 23.50 -15.29
CA ILE A 542 -15.31 24.94 -15.00
C ILE A 542 -14.18 25.40 -14.05
N VAL A 543 -13.93 24.68 -12.96
CA VAL A 543 -12.89 25.01 -11.98
C VAL A 543 -11.48 24.91 -12.59
N LYS A 544 -11.22 23.92 -13.46
CA LYS A 544 -9.96 23.83 -14.24
C LYS A 544 -9.76 25.04 -15.16
N ASN A 545 -10.80 25.45 -15.88
CA ASN A 545 -10.73 26.58 -16.80
C ASN A 545 -10.53 27.92 -16.06
N GLN A 546 -11.28 28.15 -14.97
CA GLN A 546 -11.12 29.34 -14.13
C GLN A 546 -9.72 29.41 -13.51
N LYS A 547 -9.17 28.28 -13.03
CA LYS A 547 -7.79 28.25 -12.53
C LYS A 547 -6.78 28.60 -13.64
N LYS A 548 -6.88 27.98 -14.82
CA LYS A 548 -5.98 28.27 -15.96
C LYS A 548 -6.02 29.75 -16.35
N LYS A 549 -7.18 30.41 -16.26
CA LYS A 549 -7.32 31.87 -16.46
C LYS A 549 -6.54 32.67 -15.40
N ILE A 550 -6.73 32.40 -14.11
CA ILE A 550 -6.03 33.11 -13.03
C ILE A 550 -4.52 32.88 -13.08
N ASP A 551 -4.08 31.64 -13.34
CA ASP A 551 -2.65 31.32 -13.48
C ASP A 551 -2.00 32.15 -14.60
N LEU A 552 -2.66 32.30 -15.76
CA LEU A 552 -2.18 33.16 -16.86
C LEU A 552 -2.16 34.65 -16.48
N GLU A 553 -3.20 35.15 -15.81
CA GLU A 553 -3.27 36.53 -15.33
C GLU A 553 -2.20 36.83 -14.25
N GLU A 554 -1.78 35.84 -13.46
CA GLU A 554 -0.65 35.96 -12.53
C GLU A 554 0.72 35.98 -13.24
N GLU A 555 0.94 35.12 -14.25
CA GLU A 555 2.19 35.14 -15.04
C GLU A 555 2.36 36.42 -15.87
N GLU A 556 1.29 36.94 -16.49
CA GLU A 556 1.33 38.24 -17.18
C GLU A 556 1.72 39.39 -16.24
N ARG A 557 1.31 39.33 -14.96
CA ARG A 557 1.69 40.35 -13.96
C ARG A 557 3.16 40.22 -13.58
N LYS A 558 3.68 39.01 -13.39
CA LYS A 558 5.12 38.77 -13.12
C LYS A 558 5.98 39.31 -14.26
N GLN A 559 5.67 38.97 -15.51
CA GLN A 559 6.45 39.42 -16.68
C GLN A 559 6.47 40.95 -16.84
N LYS A 560 5.36 41.64 -16.54
CA LYS A 560 5.31 43.11 -16.53
C LYS A 560 6.18 43.70 -15.42
N GLN A 561 6.18 43.08 -14.23
CA GLN A 561 6.95 43.53 -13.07
C GLN A 561 8.46 43.27 -13.22
N GLU A 562 8.86 42.16 -13.85
CA GLU A 562 10.25 41.87 -14.22
C GLU A 562 10.78 42.83 -15.32
N ALA A 563 9.92 43.26 -16.24
CA ALA A 563 10.27 44.24 -17.28
C ALA A 563 10.52 45.65 -16.71
N GLU A 564 9.85 46.05 -15.63
CA GLU A 564 10.07 47.33 -14.96
C GLU A 564 11.37 47.34 -14.13
N ASP A 565 11.64 46.29 -13.34
CA ASP A 565 12.84 46.20 -12.49
C ASP A 565 14.14 46.07 -13.30
N GLY A 566 14.06 45.48 -14.50
CA GLY A 566 15.18 45.41 -15.46
C GLY A 566 15.65 46.77 -15.99
N GLY A 567 14.85 47.83 -15.90
CA GLY A 567 15.14 49.13 -16.50
C GLY A 567 16.13 50.03 -15.74
N THR A 568 16.30 49.83 -14.43
CA THR A 568 16.89 50.87 -13.56
C THR A 568 18.17 50.42 -12.84
N ARG A 569 19.30 50.37 -13.56
CA ARG A 569 20.64 50.22 -12.95
C ARG A 569 21.62 51.31 -13.39
N ARG A 570 21.75 52.37 -12.58
CA ARG A 570 22.90 53.28 -12.60
C ARG A 570 23.46 53.43 -11.18
N TRP A 571 24.74 53.15 -11.04
CA TRP A 571 25.45 53.13 -9.74
C TRP A 571 25.64 54.52 -9.15
N LEU A 572 25.60 54.61 -7.82
CA LEU A 572 26.42 55.53 -7.01
C LEU A 572 26.52 55.00 -5.56
N LEU A 573 27.65 55.28 -4.89
CA LEU A 573 27.97 54.82 -3.53
C LEU A 573 28.20 56.02 -2.60
N ALA A 574 27.52 56.06 -1.45
CA ALA A 574 27.88 56.91 -0.30
C ALA A 574 27.25 56.36 1.02
N PRO A 575 27.85 56.57 2.22
CA PRO A 575 27.44 55.86 3.43
C PRO A 575 26.94 56.73 4.60
N CYS A 576 26.29 56.07 5.58
CA CYS A 576 26.18 56.40 7.02
C CYS A 576 25.61 57.76 7.48
N SER A 577 24.59 57.70 8.34
CA SER A 577 24.65 58.29 9.70
C SER A 577 23.47 57.81 10.57
N SER A 578 23.62 57.98 11.90
CA SER A 578 22.69 57.51 12.94
C SER A 578 22.14 58.67 13.77
N SER A 579 20.92 58.53 14.30
CA SER A 579 20.42 59.38 15.38
C SER A 579 19.49 58.61 16.34
N THR A 580 19.51 59.00 17.61
CA THR A 580 18.95 58.25 18.76
C THR A 580 18.12 59.13 19.68
N THR A 581 16.98 58.63 20.17
CA THR A 581 16.28 59.05 21.40
C THR A 581 15.16 58.06 21.72
N SER A 582 14.57 58.00 22.92
CA SER A 582 15.11 58.11 24.29
C SER A 582 14.03 57.63 25.28
N TYR A 583 14.45 57.11 26.44
CA TYR A 583 13.64 56.48 27.49
C TYR A 583 12.45 57.27 28.04
N GLY A 584 11.48 56.52 28.60
CA GLY A 584 10.50 56.99 29.58
C GLY A 584 9.83 55.83 30.32
N GLU A 585 10.26 55.52 31.54
CA GLU A 585 9.68 54.47 32.39
C GLU A 585 8.74 55.04 33.46
N ARG A 586 7.66 54.31 33.80
CA ARG A 586 6.98 54.35 35.11
C ARG A 586 6.39 52.98 35.46
N GLN A 587 6.64 52.59 36.70
CA GLN A 587 6.03 51.54 37.51
C GLN A 587 4.67 52.01 38.09
N ASP A 588 3.72 51.21 38.56
CA ASP A 588 3.37 49.77 38.45
C ASP A 588 1.80 49.73 38.24
N ASP A 589 1.02 48.66 38.04
CA ASP A 589 0.83 47.42 38.81
C ASP A 589 -0.05 46.37 38.05
N GLU A 590 -0.14 45.16 38.60
CA GLU A 590 -1.08 44.03 38.35
C GLU A 590 -1.92 43.93 37.03
N ALA A 591 -1.57 42.95 36.17
CA ALA A 591 -2.46 41.83 35.76
C ALA A 591 -1.79 40.89 34.72
N GLN A 592 -1.49 39.64 35.08
CA GLN A 592 -0.99 38.65 34.12
C GLN A 592 -2.12 37.99 33.30
N VAL A 593 -2.25 38.38 32.03
CA VAL A 593 -3.09 37.68 31.03
C VAL A 593 -2.22 36.76 30.16
N PRO A 594 -2.43 35.42 30.17
CA PRO A 594 -1.66 34.50 29.32
C PRO A 594 -1.86 34.75 27.82
N LEU A 595 -0.76 34.70 27.05
CA LEU A 595 -0.76 35.01 25.62
C LEU A 595 -1.38 33.87 24.78
N LEU A 596 -2.71 33.83 24.69
CA LEU A 596 -3.47 32.82 23.92
C LEU A 596 -2.99 32.68 22.47
N SER A 597 -2.64 31.45 22.08
CA SER A 597 -2.19 31.10 20.73
C SER A 597 -3.25 31.42 19.65
N LYS A 598 -2.83 31.73 18.41
CA LYS A 598 -3.75 31.92 17.27
C LYS A 598 -4.71 30.74 17.11
N THR A 599 -4.19 29.53 17.24
CA THR A 599 -4.95 28.26 17.14
C THR A 599 -6.05 28.12 18.18
N GLN A 600 -5.87 28.63 19.41
CA GLN A 600 -6.91 28.55 20.43
C GLN A 600 -8.04 29.55 20.16
N ARG A 601 -7.71 30.75 19.67
CA ARG A 601 -8.70 31.74 19.20
C ARG A 601 -9.50 31.24 17.99
N GLU A 602 -8.92 30.39 17.16
CA GLU A 602 -9.61 29.70 16.04
C GLU A 602 -10.46 28.50 16.48
N PHE A 603 -10.21 27.92 17.65
CA PHE A 603 -11.02 26.87 18.25
C PHE A 603 -12.25 27.48 18.95
N GLU A 604 -12.02 28.50 19.77
CA GLU A 604 -13.07 29.28 20.45
C GLU A 604 -14.05 29.91 19.44
N ARG A 605 -13.56 30.40 18.29
CA ARG A 605 -14.42 30.86 17.17
C ARG A 605 -15.33 29.80 16.57
N ARG A 606 -14.97 28.51 16.58
CA ARG A 606 -15.80 27.43 16.00
C ARG A 606 -16.87 26.94 16.97
N ASN A 607 -16.56 26.94 18.27
CA ASN A 607 -17.56 26.65 19.31
C ASN A 607 -18.54 27.83 19.54
N ALA A 608 -18.34 28.96 18.84
CA ALA A 608 -19.22 30.14 18.83
C ALA A 608 -19.67 30.52 17.40
N GLU A 609 -19.64 29.59 16.45
CA GLU A 609 -20.16 29.79 15.10
C GLU A 609 -21.70 29.86 15.14
N SER A 610 -22.28 31.01 14.78
CA SER A 610 -23.73 31.19 14.76
C SER A 610 -24.36 30.53 13.53
N GLU A 611 -25.66 30.25 13.59
CA GLU A 611 -26.43 29.66 12.48
C GLU A 611 -26.28 30.47 11.19
N GLU A 612 -26.27 31.80 11.29
CA GLU A 612 -26.03 32.72 10.16
C GLU A 612 -24.66 32.48 9.51
N THR A 613 -23.61 32.26 10.32
CA THR A 613 -22.26 31.97 9.80
C THR A 613 -22.10 30.55 9.26
N GLU A 614 -22.76 29.53 9.84
CA GLU A 614 -22.82 28.20 9.23
C GLU A 614 -23.60 28.24 7.89
N PHE A 615 -24.75 28.91 7.86
CA PHE A 615 -25.56 29.09 6.67
C PHE A 615 -24.76 29.72 5.53
N GLN A 616 -24.08 30.85 5.80
CA GLN A 616 -23.27 31.56 4.81
C GLN A 616 -22.12 30.70 4.27
N ARG A 617 -21.48 29.89 5.14
CA ARG A 617 -20.43 28.94 4.77
C ARG A 617 -20.95 27.80 3.90
N LEU A 618 -22.07 27.18 4.27
CA LEU A 618 -22.66 26.05 3.53
C LEU A 618 -23.28 26.51 2.21
N TRP A 619 -23.85 27.71 2.17
CA TRP A 619 -24.33 28.34 0.94
C TRP A 619 -23.18 28.57 -0.05
N LEU A 620 -22.09 29.21 0.40
CA LEU A 620 -20.92 29.47 -0.45
C LEU A 620 -20.25 28.17 -0.94
N LEU A 621 -20.22 27.12 -0.09
CA LEU A 621 -19.77 25.79 -0.50
C LEU A 621 -20.69 25.16 -1.56
N ASN A 622 -22.01 25.29 -1.41
CA ASN A 622 -22.97 24.80 -2.40
C ASN A 622 -22.78 25.51 -3.75
N GLU A 623 -22.60 26.82 -3.77
CA GLU A 623 -22.41 27.57 -5.03
C GLU A 623 -21.10 27.19 -5.73
N ARG A 624 -20.00 27.07 -4.97
CA ARG A 624 -18.68 26.64 -5.48
C ARG A 624 -18.69 25.20 -6.00
N MET A 625 -19.33 24.27 -5.30
CA MET A 625 -19.56 22.89 -5.76
C MET A 625 -20.54 22.79 -6.95
N ASN A 626 -21.13 23.91 -7.38
CA ASN A 626 -21.94 24.03 -8.59
C ASN A 626 -21.31 24.94 -9.66
N GLY A 627 -20.03 25.33 -9.51
CA GLY A 627 -19.30 26.14 -10.48
C GLY A 627 -19.66 27.64 -10.49
N ARG A 628 -20.26 28.14 -9.41
CA ARG A 628 -20.58 29.57 -9.19
C ARG A 628 -19.75 30.13 -8.03
N GLU A 629 -19.75 31.45 -7.84
CA GLU A 629 -18.95 32.15 -6.81
C GLU A 629 -17.44 31.84 -6.88
N LEU A 630 -16.92 31.69 -8.10
CA LEU A 630 -15.51 31.37 -8.39
C LEU A 630 -14.65 32.60 -8.66
N ASP A 631 -15.23 33.74 -9.06
CA ASP A 631 -14.47 34.93 -9.50
C ASP A 631 -13.75 35.69 -8.37
N ARG A 632 -13.99 35.29 -7.12
CA ARG A 632 -13.30 35.81 -5.92
C ARG A 632 -12.40 34.76 -5.24
N MET A 633 -12.07 33.68 -5.94
CA MET A 633 -11.20 32.60 -5.45
C MET A 633 -9.78 32.77 -5.99
N THR A 634 -8.77 32.57 -5.15
CA THR A 634 -7.37 32.52 -5.62
C THR A 634 -7.09 31.22 -6.39
N SER A 635 -5.98 31.16 -7.12
CA SER A 635 -5.51 29.89 -7.72
C SER A 635 -5.33 28.77 -6.67
N PHE A 636 -4.97 29.12 -5.43
CA PHE A 636 -4.91 28.18 -4.31
C PHE A 636 -6.30 27.68 -3.89
N ASP A 637 -7.28 28.56 -3.71
CA ASP A 637 -8.65 28.19 -3.36
C ASP A 637 -9.30 27.32 -4.43
N LEU A 638 -9.09 27.63 -5.71
CA LEU A 638 -9.56 26.82 -6.84
C LEU A 638 -8.88 25.45 -6.88
N SER A 639 -7.61 25.36 -6.46
CA SER A 639 -6.90 24.08 -6.32
C SER A 639 -7.49 23.21 -5.20
N LEU A 640 -7.89 23.82 -4.08
CA LEU A 640 -8.58 23.13 -2.99
C LEU A 640 -9.98 22.64 -3.40
N LEU A 641 -10.75 23.47 -4.12
CA LEU A 641 -12.06 23.09 -4.66
C LEU A 641 -11.96 21.97 -5.69
N HIS A 642 -10.98 22.04 -6.61
CA HIS A 642 -10.66 20.98 -7.57
C HIS A 642 -10.40 19.64 -6.86
N LEU A 643 -9.60 19.65 -5.78
CA LEU A 643 -9.32 18.45 -4.99
C LEU A 643 -10.57 17.91 -4.27
N GLN A 644 -11.46 18.78 -3.77
CA GLN A 644 -12.73 18.38 -3.17
C GLN A 644 -13.67 17.70 -4.18
N ILE A 645 -13.77 18.24 -5.41
CA ILE A 645 -14.59 17.66 -6.49
C ILE A 645 -14.02 16.30 -6.94
N LEU A 646 -12.69 16.16 -7.04
CA LEU A 646 -12.05 14.86 -7.35
C LEU A 646 -12.34 13.80 -6.27
N ARG A 647 -12.25 14.16 -4.98
CA ARG A 647 -12.60 13.25 -3.87
C ARG A 647 -14.07 12.80 -3.94
N ALA A 648 -14.98 13.71 -4.30
CA ALA A 648 -16.40 13.39 -4.47
C ALA A 648 -16.66 12.42 -5.64
N LEU A 649 -15.98 12.62 -6.79
CA LEU A 649 -16.06 11.73 -7.96
C LEU A 649 -15.50 10.32 -7.70
N LEU A 650 -14.44 10.20 -6.89
CA LEU A 650 -13.92 8.91 -6.45
C LEU A 650 -14.95 8.18 -5.57
N ALA A 651 -15.49 8.84 -4.55
CA ALA A 651 -16.51 8.26 -3.67
C ALA A 651 -17.77 7.77 -4.42
N LEU A 652 -18.18 8.48 -5.49
CA LEU A 652 -19.25 8.02 -6.39
C LEU A 652 -18.88 6.75 -7.15
N THR A 653 -17.64 6.62 -7.60
CA THR A 653 -17.14 5.46 -8.35
C THR A 653 -17.11 4.21 -7.45
N ASP A 654 -16.68 4.37 -6.21
CA ASP A 654 -16.67 3.31 -5.20
C ASP A 654 -18.11 2.90 -4.84
N HIS A 655 -19.00 3.86 -4.58
CA HIS A 655 -20.40 3.58 -4.24
C HIS A 655 -21.17 2.89 -5.39
N LYS A 656 -20.89 3.27 -6.66
CA LYS A 656 -21.46 2.63 -7.86
C LYS A 656 -20.95 1.20 -8.10
N SER A 657 -19.74 0.85 -7.64
CA SER A 657 -19.10 -0.44 -7.94
C SER A 657 -19.33 -1.52 -6.87
N ALA A 658 -19.52 -1.14 -5.61
CA ALA A 658 -19.71 -2.06 -4.48
C ALA A 658 -20.81 -3.14 -4.71
N PRO A 659 -22.04 -2.83 -5.22
CA PRO A 659 -23.08 -3.85 -5.40
C PRO A 659 -22.72 -4.92 -6.45
N ARG A 660 -21.91 -4.56 -7.45
CA ARG A 660 -21.47 -5.48 -8.51
C ARG A 660 -20.44 -6.48 -7.97
N MET A 661 -19.52 -6.02 -7.11
CA MET A 661 -18.57 -6.89 -6.40
C MET A 661 -19.31 -7.90 -5.51
N GLU A 662 -20.36 -7.46 -4.82
CA GLU A 662 -21.15 -8.32 -3.93
C GLU A 662 -21.95 -9.40 -4.67
N GLN A 663 -22.39 -9.15 -5.90
CA GLN A 663 -23.00 -10.18 -6.75
C GLN A 663 -21.98 -11.21 -7.26
N ILE A 664 -20.79 -10.77 -7.68
CA ILE A 664 -19.72 -11.66 -8.16
C ILE A 664 -19.28 -12.64 -7.07
N ALA A 665 -19.24 -12.18 -5.81
CA ALA A 665 -18.92 -13.02 -4.65
C ALA A 665 -19.93 -14.15 -4.33
N ARG A 666 -21.10 -14.19 -5.00
CA ARG A 666 -22.19 -15.14 -4.68
C ARG A 666 -22.37 -16.29 -5.69
N GLN A 667 -21.56 -16.39 -6.74
CA GLN A 667 -21.66 -17.49 -7.71
C GLN A 667 -20.74 -18.68 -7.35
N PRO A 668 -21.26 -19.91 -7.23
CA PRO A 668 -20.43 -21.11 -7.09
C PRO A 668 -19.78 -21.49 -8.42
N LYS A 669 -18.51 -21.92 -8.39
CA LYS A 669 -17.81 -22.44 -9.58
C LYS A 669 -17.96 -23.95 -9.67
N GLU A 670 -18.53 -24.43 -10.79
CA GLU A 670 -18.45 -25.85 -11.16
C GLU A 670 -17.03 -26.21 -11.61
N SER A 671 -16.63 -27.47 -11.42
CA SER A 671 -15.29 -27.95 -11.77
C SER A 671 -15.37 -29.05 -12.83
N SER A 672 -14.77 -28.81 -14.01
CA SER A 672 -14.46 -29.87 -14.97
C SER A 672 -13.04 -30.37 -14.75
N CYS A 673 -12.86 -31.68 -14.68
CA CYS A 673 -11.56 -32.34 -14.57
C CYS A 673 -11.45 -33.42 -15.64
N HIS A 674 -10.40 -33.33 -16.46
CA HIS A 674 -9.99 -34.40 -17.36
C HIS A 674 -8.53 -34.73 -17.10
N SER A 675 -8.28 -36.00 -16.80
CA SER A 675 -6.95 -36.52 -16.56
C SER A 675 -6.44 -37.25 -17.79
N LYS A 676 -5.13 -37.19 -18.02
CA LYS A 676 -4.40 -38.29 -18.62
C LYS A 676 -3.25 -38.67 -17.69
N LYS A 677 -3.17 -39.95 -17.37
CA LYS A 677 -1.96 -40.59 -16.84
C LYS A 677 -1.15 -41.10 -18.02
N GLU A 678 0.17 -41.17 -17.84
CA GLU A 678 1.01 -42.22 -18.43
C GLU A 678 2.14 -42.53 -17.43
N SER A 679 2.72 -43.74 -17.50
CA SER A 679 3.49 -44.31 -16.39
C SER A 679 4.39 -45.49 -16.81
N ILE A 680 5.66 -45.48 -16.38
CA ILE A 680 6.69 -46.56 -16.41
C ILE A 680 7.88 -46.07 -15.54
N SER A 681 8.61 -46.76 -14.65
CA SER A 681 8.83 -48.17 -14.20
C SER A 681 9.61 -49.08 -15.17
N TRP A 682 10.76 -49.68 -14.84
CA TRP A 682 11.42 -49.98 -13.53
C TRP A 682 12.93 -49.55 -13.58
N SER A 683 13.88 -49.85 -12.69
CA SER A 683 13.96 -50.64 -11.43
C SER A 683 15.10 -50.09 -10.53
N ALA A 684 15.57 -50.82 -9.51
CA ALA A 684 16.83 -50.58 -8.79
C ALA A 684 17.52 -51.91 -8.37
N GLU A 685 18.86 -51.92 -8.38
CA GLU A 685 19.80 -52.92 -7.81
C GLU A 685 21.13 -52.13 -7.63
N LEU A 686 21.77 -52.01 -6.45
CA LEU A 686 22.25 -52.94 -5.40
C LEU A 686 23.66 -53.51 -5.67
N GLU A 687 24.63 -53.02 -4.89
CA GLU A 687 25.78 -53.78 -4.36
C GLU A 687 26.33 -53.06 -3.10
N GLU A 688 26.98 -53.78 -2.19
CA GLU A 688 27.44 -53.31 -0.86
C GLU A 688 28.95 -53.58 -0.68
N ASP A 689 29.67 -52.76 0.09
CA ASP A 689 30.71 -53.20 1.07
C ASP A 689 31.35 -52.02 1.86
N ASP A 690 31.96 -52.32 3.02
CA ASP A 690 32.35 -51.35 4.08
C ASP A 690 33.91 -51.21 4.26
N PRO A 691 34.45 -50.29 5.12
CA PRO A 691 35.82 -49.72 5.03
C PRO A 691 36.77 -50.11 6.20
N PRO A 692 37.87 -49.38 6.56
CA PRO A 692 38.90 -48.58 5.84
C PRO A 692 40.34 -49.13 6.09
N PRO A 693 41.45 -48.41 5.76
CA PRO A 693 42.17 -47.71 6.85
C PRO A 693 42.97 -46.43 6.46
N LEU A 694 43.45 -45.69 7.49
CA LEU A 694 44.45 -44.61 7.42
C LEU A 694 45.90 -45.11 7.54
N PRO A 695 46.90 -44.31 7.13
CA PRO A 695 48.08 -44.08 7.98
C PRO A 695 48.41 -42.58 8.22
N VAL A 696 49.47 -42.32 9.00
CA VAL A 696 49.70 -41.06 9.75
C VAL A 696 51.16 -40.57 9.61
N ARG A 697 51.43 -39.27 9.91
CA ARG A 697 52.68 -38.63 10.48
C ARG A 697 53.14 -37.36 9.69
N LEU A 698 53.77 -36.32 10.26
CA LEU A 698 54.12 -35.95 11.66
C LEU A 698 54.43 -34.43 11.84
N LEU A 699 54.81 -34.04 13.08
CA LEU A 699 55.30 -32.74 13.64
C LEU A 699 54.20 -31.93 14.38
N PHE A 700 54.11 -31.91 15.72
CA PHE A 700 54.98 -31.33 16.78
C PHE A 700 55.12 -29.79 16.72
N ALA A 701 54.92 -28.97 17.77
CA ALA A 701 54.42 -29.13 19.17
C ALA A 701 53.99 -27.73 19.73
N SER A 702 53.64 -27.42 21.00
CA SER A 702 53.57 -28.14 22.29
C SER A 702 52.64 -27.44 23.32
N THR A 703 51.81 -28.22 24.03
CA THR A 703 51.44 -28.17 25.47
C THR A 703 51.35 -26.87 26.31
N LYS A 704 50.17 -26.64 26.93
CA LYS A 704 49.90 -26.73 28.40
C LYS A 704 48.37 -26.72 28.67
N PHE A 705 47.81 -27.77 29.30
CA PHE A 705 47.43 -27.89 30.73
C PHE A 705 46.37 -26.87 31.23
N ARG A 706 45.29 -27.21 31.97
CA ARG A 706 44.95 -28.45 32.72
C ARG A 706 43.41 -28.62 32.88
N LYS A 707 42.93 -29.87 33.03
CA LYS A 707 41.51 -30.19 33.35
C LYS A 707 41.18 -29.99 34.85
N LEU A 708 39.90 -29.80 35.17
CA LEU A 708 39.23 -30.54 36.25
C LEU A 708 37.77 -30.86 35.87
N VAL A 709 37.14 -31.83 36.55
CA VAL A 709 35.89 -32.47 36.15
C VAL A 709 34.92 -32.59 37.34
N ILE A 710 33.65 -32.25 37.08
CA ILE A 710 32.39 -32.72 37.69
C ILE A 710 32.46 -33.30 39.12
N THR A 711 31.70 -32.71 40.03
CA THR A 711 30.85 -33.51 40.95
C THR A 711 29.58 -32.75 41.36
N ARG A 712 28.41 -33.36 41.15
CA ARG A 712 27.09 -32.79 41.49
C ARG A 712 26.43 -33.71 42.53
N ARG A 713 26.34 -33.28 43.79
CA ARG A 713 25.59 -34.00 44.85
C ARG A 713 24.18 -33.44 45.02
N ARG A 714 23.25 -34.30 45.44
CA ARG A 714 21.83 -34.02 45.77
C ARG A 714 21.63 -34.03 47.30
N SER A 715 20.46 -33.56 47.74
CA SER A 715 19.96 -33.52 49.15
C SER A 715 20.70 -32.53 50.06
N THR A 716 20.06 -31.88 51.05
CA THR A 716 18.65 -31.81 51.52
C THR A 716 18.43 -30.39 52.09
N ARG A 717 17.30 -29.70 51.83
CA ARG A 717 16.07 -29.61 52.65
C ARG A 717 16.29 -29.12 54.10
N ALA A 718 15.54 -28.06 54.46
CA ALA A 718 15.56 -27.28 55.71
C ALA A 718 16.81 -26.38 55.85
N GLU A 719 16.72 -25.17 56.42
CA GLU A 719 15.53 -24.41 56.89
C GLU A 719 15.23 -23.20 56.00
#